data_AF-A0A2S0HY35-F1
#
_entry.id   AF-A0A2S0HY35-F1
#
_cell.length_a   1.000
_cell.length_b   1.000
_cell.length_c   1.000
_cell.angle_alpha   90.00
_cell.angle_beta   90.00
_cell.angle_gamma   90.00
#
_symmetry.space_group_name_H-M   'P 1'
#
loop_
_entity.id
_entity.type
_entity.pdbx_description
1 polymer ?
#
loop_
_entity_poly.entity_id
_entity_poly.type
_entity_poly.pdbx_seq_one_letter_code
_entity_poly.pdbx_strand_id
1 'polypeptide(L)'
;MTIVEFYTNTSIKGHNKNTVTMKTRTLVYFISFLFFYQANNAQILDKIKKVKNTVAKTISLDKLKQDPITTSFNDVDRTKYLEDDFGNDAVFKNIHDQPYSWENGFFLAPGFYEGYFNSFCIKAGTYAPQRGDGRFYAELKGPKADIIEAIIEGYQKNPDITQKEVQLLLWAIVAKTDFQKMKGEVKVIAIKLLTPEQLARLSTNALESYASNEIKKIAKKNETLRYILEAENNLRRKFYQGVSDYEEYEKIAMRAGVEPAENIYNKGRWTKHPNGFFIRYNIQSYRGTKTQIYVPEDDIEAFQPIKGKGPSINEPYPIVNGKYYKSRNSIATPSNPYAQRIIQTDIEPGSTGGPGTGGPNGNGGSGNDEDNGNENDQGGGQGGGSDNQGGNEDQNTNDDQSGGQDGSDDQGSGSGENNDSGGVLPSDNQETNAFECEEVINPIADKSIRLEMLNQNIPGALVCVFKGDSIIHMKAYGKMRLNHPLTLNTKLQWASISKSVTAVAAIQMVEEGRLKLSDSPSQLLSYWPNNVEVKDINGKKLTEDRYANITLRHLLNNSSGIQHYGRGKNESQVTTYKNRTVKFANNVEYTPLINGGYNAKSSVSQFNKSVLDFDPGKDYLYSSYGFNLAGAMIDSKIHFGYDSWVKKHISVRLGLRNFDEAKGAKNRYGYQVFEDGIYSNEPLGDYDHVLPSGGWESTICDLATFARALSRGELIKEKDALWKNSNVLRGYGFGLNRAGTGNDTRVFHGGTNKGSRAYLLFFPSDETGIVILAPFAQAELERMARNLVEDLKIRPGLYSSEKKPMDKCRRGMKSDKDLFIGVWRKTGNEQIIRTGLELAEFRDEIKIMRDYGYHLDDFEIHVTNDHKQIYDGVFKKGRKIQVLVTGKGYADMLQEVNRFRSQNLEIVDVEYGLFDPSSDDLMLNSSLNALFEKGAPLSTLESWKTQSEFVQLVTDYKSNNLKIIDVEGHPNRDQTIFTGLFVKGTGNNLLIETPTKFMEGIQAGSYASYGKLLDVDMFLRGDDPKARFVISIWEPSNTNMLTSYDTAKQPALDFCTFMDMHEDNRNNGYELIDLDRIFTHVK
;
A
#
# COMPACT_ATOMS: atom_id res chain seq x y z
N MET A 1 -67.05 -48.07 31.23
CA MET A 1 -66.03 -48.95 31.86
C MET A 1 -65.00 -49.26 30.79
N THR A 2 -63.72 -49.36 31.18
CA THR A 2 -62.57 -49.91 30.44
C THR A 2 -62.93 -50.83 29.27
N ILE A 3 -62.25 -50.84 28.13
CA ILE A 3 -61.74 -49.82 27.20
C ILE A 3 -61.45 -50.63 25.94
N VAL A 4 -62.05 -50.19 24.83
CA VAL A 4 -62.38 -50.96 23.64
C VAL A 4 -62.08 -50.08 22.42
N GLU A 5 -61.57 -50.72 21.36
CA GLU A 5 -61.68 -50.36 19.92
C GLU A 5 -61.08 -49.05 19.40
N PHE A 6 -60.87 -48.85 18.10
CA PHE A 6 -60.49 -49.64 16.92
C PHE A 6 -60.27 -48.57 15.83
N TYR A 7 -59.59 -48.96 14.75
CA TYR A 7 -59.48 -48.21 13.50
C TYR A 7 -60.83 -47.68 12.98
N THR A 8 -60.85 -46.50 12.36
CA THR A 8 -61.00 -46.32 10.89
C THR A 8 -61.31 -44.88 10.47
N ASN A 9 -60.89 -44.59 9.24
CA ASN A 9 -61.27 -43.50 8.33
C ASN A 9 -62.74 -43.03 8.39
N THR A 10 -62.96 -41.71 8.33
CA THR A 10 -63.85 -40.96 7.39
C THR A 10 -63.88 -39.48 7.87
N SER A 11 -63.46 -38.49 7.06
CA SER A 11 -64.17 -37.83 5.95
C SER A 11 -65.19 -36.76 6.39
N ILE A 12 -65.18 -35.61 5.67
CA ILE A 12 -66.25 -34.58 5.52
C ILE A 12 -66.29 -33.49 6.63
N LYS A 13 -66.33 -32.16 6.43
CA LYS A 13 -66.47 -31.17 5.32
C LYS A 13 -65.91 -29.81 5.83
N GLY A 14 -65.15 -29.04 5.06
CA GLY A 14 -65.60 -27.84 4.30
C GLY A 14 -65.52 -26.55 5.15
N HIS A 15 -64.91 -25.41 4.77
CA HIS A 15 -64.51 -24.83 3.49
C HIS A 15 -63.39 -23.76 3.68
N ASN A 16 -62.47 -23.67 2.71
CA ASN A 16 -61.77 -22.50 2.09
C ASN A 16 -61.49 -21.22 2.92
N LYS A 17 -60.35 -20.51 2.82
CA LYS A 17 -59.20 -20.55 1.90
C LYS A 17 -58.02 -19.71 2.49
N ASN A 18 -56.80 -20.18 2.22
CA ASN A 18 -55.51 -19.48 2.10
C ASN A 18 -54.68 -19.11 3.37
N THR A 19 -53.81 -20.06 3.70
CA THR A 19 -52.40 -20.03 4.19
C THR A 19 -51.58 -18.80 3.75
N VAL A 20 -50.56 -18.28 4.48
CA VAL A 20 -49.51 -18.90 5.32
C VAL A 20 -49.11 -17.95 6.47
N THR A 21 -48.93 -18.46 7.70
CA THR A 21 -48.53 -17.66 8.88
C THR A 21 -47.20 -18.13 9.49
N MET A 22 -46.42 -17.14 9.92
CA MET A 22 -45.14 -17.19 10.63
C MET A 22 -45.22 -17.56 12.14
N LYS A 23 -44.02 -17.91 12.68
CA LYS A 23 -43.48 -17.79 14.07
C LYS A 23 -43.96 -18.88 15.07
N THR A 24 -43.12 -19.57 15.87
CA THR A 24 -42.33 -19.06 17.01
C THR A 24 -41.52 -20.19 17.69
N ARG A 25 -40.22 -19.94 17.98
CA ARG A 25 -39.26 -20.40 19.02
C ARG A 25 -39.34 -21.76 19.77
N THR A 26 -38.19 -22.46 19.73
CA THR A 26 -37.30 -22.81 20.86
C THR A 26 -37.90 -23.24 22.22
N LEU A 27 -37.92 -24.55 22.50
CA LEU A 27 -37.46 -25.21 23.75
C LEU A 27 -37.72 -26.74 23.61
N VAL A 28 -36.88 -27.59 24.20
CA VAL A 28 -37.06 -29.05 24.49
C VAL A 28 -36.07 -30.06 23.86
N TYR A 29 -35.36 -29.80 22.75
CA TYR A 29 -34.42 -30.81 22.21
C TYR A 29 -32.96 -30.73 22.73
N PHE A 30 -32.76 -30.61 24.05
CA PHE A 30 -31.40 -30.51 24.63
C PHE A 30 -30.99 -31.56 25.67
N ILE A 31 -31.82 -32.58 25.99
CA ILE A 31 -31.49 -33.53 27.07
C ILE A 31 -31.41 -35.01 26.65
N SER A 32 -31.66 -35.37 25.38
CA SER A 32 -31.64 -36.79 24.97
C SER A 32 -30.48 -37.20 24.06
N PHE A 33 -29.51 -36.31 23.77
CA PHE A 33 -28.43 -36.59 22.80
C PHE A 33 -27.04 -36.82 23.42
N LEU A 34 -26.95 -36.98 24.75
CA LEU A 34 -25.68 -37.00 25.48
C LEU A 34 -25.17 -38.38 25.94
N PHE A 35 -25.77 -39.49 25.51
CA PHE A 35 -25.32 -40.84 25.92
C PHE A 35 -24.98 -41.84 24.80
N PHE A 36 -24.93 -41.44 23.53
CA PHE A 36 -24.51 -42.33 22.42
C PHE A 36 -23.30 -41.83 21.60
N TYR A 37 -22.49 -40.91 22.16
CA TYR A 37 -21.41 -40.24 21.42
C TYR A 37 -19.98 -40.59 21.89
N GLN A 38 -19.73 -41.83 22.30
CA GLN A 38 -18.35 -42.33 22.51
C GLN A 38 -18.17 -43.79 22.05
N ALA A 39 -18.26 -44.05 20.74
CA ALA A 39 -17.71 -45.30 20.16
C ALA A 39 -17.44 -45.29 18.64
N ASN A 40 -17.99 -44.36 17.83
CA ASN A 40 -17.95 -44.51 16.36
C ASN A 40 -17.11 -43.48 15.58
N ASN A 41 -16.28 -42.66 16.24
CA ASN A 41 -15.52 -41.59 15.56
C ASN A 41 -14.18 -42.03 14.93
N ALA A 42 -13.71 -43.26 15.13
CA ALA A 42 -12.46 -43.72 14.50
C ALA A 42 -12.64 -44.15 13.03
N GLN A 43 -13.80 -44.70 12.64
CA GLN A 43 -14.03 -45.20 11.26
C GLN A 43 -14.57 -44.13 10.29
N ILE A 44 -15.20 -43.07 10.79
CA ILE A 44 -15.69 -41.96 9.95
C ILE A 44 -14.53 -41.02 9.56
N LEU A 45 -13.59 -40.75 10.47
CA LEU A 45 -12.39 -39.96 10.17
C LEU A 45 -11.47 -40.64 9.14
N ASP A 46 -11.45 -41.96 9.09
CA ASP A 46 -10.67 -42.71 8.10
C ASP A 46 -11.34 -42.75 6.72
N LYS A 47 -12.69 -42.71 6.67
CA LYS A 47 -13.46 -42.46 5.44
C LYS A 47 -13.35 -41.00 4.97
N ILE A 48 -13.29 -40.02 5.87
CA ILE A 48 -13.08 -38.60 5.51
C ILE A 48 -11.64 -38.36 5.02
N LYS A 49 -10.63 -39.05 5.58
CA LYS A 49 -9.26 -39.06 5.02
C LYS A 49 -9.20 -39.72 3.64
N LYS A 50 -9.94 -40.80 3.39
CA LYS A 50 -10.05 -41.42 2.05
C LYS A 50 -10.86 -40.59 1.03
N VAL A 51 -11.76 -39.71 1.47
CA VAL A 51 -12.49 -38.78 0.58
C VAL A 51 -11.67 -37.51 0.30
N LYS A 52 -10.82 -37.04 1.23
CA LYS A 52 -9.88 -35.93 0.98
C LYS A 52 -8.86 -36.24 -0.13
N ASN A 53 -8.52 -37.52 -0.34
CA ASN A 53 -7.64 -37.94 -1.44
C ASN A 53 -8.35 -38.15 -2.79
N THR A 54 -9.68 -38.00 -2.86
CA THR A 54 -10.45 -38.20 -4.11
C THR A 54 -11.07 -36.89 -4.65
N VAL A 55 -11.13 -35.81 -3.87
CA VAL A 55 -11.67 -34.50 -4.33
C VAL A 55 -10.58 -33.53 -4.83
N ALA A 56 -9.32 -33.98 -4.92
CA ALA A 56 -8.26 -33.24 -5.60
C ALA A 56 -8.25 -33.39 -7.15
N LYS A 57 -9.24 -34.05 -7.75
CA LYS A 57 -9.34 -34.21 -9.20
C LYS A 57 -10.78 -34.07 -9.66
N THR A 58 -11.13 -32.89 -10.17
CA THR A 58 -11.68 -32.65 -11.52
C THR A 58 -12.11 -31.19 -11.59
N ILE A 59 -11.22 -30.30 -12.04
CA ILE A 59 -11.71 -29.08 -12.71
C ILE A 59 -12.51 -29.60 -13.91
N SER A 60 -13.83 -29.36 -13.95
CA SER A 60 -14.63 -29.79 -15.10
C SER A 60 -14.03 -29.17 -16.37
N LEU A 61 -13.80 -30.00 -17.40
CA LEU A 61 -13.46 -29.57 -18.76
C LEU A 61 -14.39 -28.48 -19.29
N ASP A 62 -15.60 -28.34 -18.75
CA ASP A 62 -16.57 -27.31 -19.11
C ASP A 62 -16.11 -25.90 -18.69
N LYS A 63 -15.39 -25.77 -17.57
CA LYS A 63 -14.82 -24.48 -17.10
C LYS A 63 -13.62 -24.03 -17.93
N LEU A 64 -12.91 -24.96 -18.56
CA LEU A 64 -11.85 -24.65 -19.53
C LEU A 64 -12.40 -24.10 -20.85
N LYS A 65 -13.62 -24.52 -21.24
CA LYS A 65 -14.24 -24.20 -22.54
C LYS A 65 -15.02 -22.88 -22.59
N GLN A 66 -15.31 -22.26 -21.44
CA GLN A 66 -16.07 -21.00 -21.41
C GLN A 66 -15.11 -19.81 -21.47
N ASP A 67 -14.92 -19.28 -22.68
CA ASP A 67 -14.12 -18.06 -22.85
C ASP A 67 -14.91 -16.82 -22.39
N PRO A 68 -14.23 -15.85 -21.73
CA PRO A 68 -14.82 -14.58 -21.33
C PRO A 68 -15.44 -13.80 -22.50
N ILE A 69 -14.87 -14.00 -23.69
CA ILE A 69 -15.26 -13.41 -24.97
C ILE A 69 -15.45 -14.56 -25.95
N THR A 70 -16.62 -14.62 -26.59
CA THR A 70 -16.98 -15.68 -27.53
C THR A 70 -17.05 -15.22 -28.98
N THR A 71 -16.84 -13.92 -29.27
CA THR A 71 -16.76 -13.42 -30.65
C THR A 71 -15.73 -14.20 -31.45
N SER A 72 -16.08 -14.55 -32.68
CA SER A 72 -15.29 -15.37 -33.59
C SER A 72 -15.55 -14.99 -35.05
N PHE A 73 -14.77 -15.54 -35.97
CA PHE A 73 -15.04 -15.38 -37.40
C PHE A 73 -16.41 -15.96 -37.82
N ASN A 74 -17.03 -16.81 -36.99
CA ASN A 74 -18.39 -17.30 -37.22
C ASN A 74 -19.47 -16.25 -36.96
N ASP A 75 -19.12 -15.15 -36.27
CA ASP A 75 -20.03 -14.04 -36.00
C ASP A 75 -20.01 -12.97 -37.10
N VAL A 76 -19.13 -13.12 -38.09
CA VAL A 76 -19.00 -12.20 -39.24
C VAL A 76 -20.10 -12.50 -40.26
N ASP A 77 -20.77 -11.46 -40.77
CA ASP A 77 -21.61 -11.59 -41.98
C ASP A 77 -20.71 -11.73 -43.22
N ARG A 78 -20.71 -12.93 -43.80
CA ARG A 78 -19.88 -13.31 -44.95
C ARG A 78 -20.58 -13.12 -46.30
N THR A 79 -21.84 -12.70 -46.29
CA THR A 79 -22.68 -12.68 -47.49
C THR A 79 -22.62 -11.36 -48.26
N LYS A 80 -22.04 -10.31 -47.67
CA LYS A 80 -22.03 -8.95 -48.21
C LYS A 80 -20.67 -8.26 -48.00
N TYR A 81 -19.80 -8.38 -49.00
CA TYR A 81 -18.50 -7.71 -49.09
C TYR A 81 -18.35 -7.02 -50.45
N LEU A 82 -17.43 -6.05 -50.55
CA LEU A 82 -17.07 -5.43 -51.83
C LEU A 82 -15.79 -6.08 -52.37
N GLU A 83 -15.53 -5.87 -53.66
CA GLU A 83 -14.30 -6.30 -54.31
C GLU A 83 -13.06 -5.71 -53.62
N ASP A 84 -11.96 -6.45 -53.63
CA ASP A 84 -10.77 -6.11 -52.84
C ASP A 84 -10.07 -4.82 -53.33
N ASP A 85 -10.29 -4.44 -54.59
CA ASP A 85 -9.78 -3.21 -55.20
C ASP A 85 -10.74 -2.01 -55.09
N PHE A 86 -11.95 -2.21 -54.56
CA PHE A 86 -12.94 -1.16 -54.40
C PHE A 86 -12.43 -0.04 -53.49
N GLY A 87 -12.54 1.21 -53.99
CA GLY A 87 -12.14 2.40 -53.25
C GLY A 87 -10.62 2.61 -53.12
N ASN A 88 -9.81 1.96 -53.96
CA ASN A 88 -8.35 2.20 -53.98
C ASN A 88 -7.99 3.62 -54.44
N ASP A 89 -8.78 4.21 -55.35
CA ASP A 89 -8.61 5.59 -55.83
C ASP A 89 -9.50 6.60 -55.08
N ALA A 90 -10.14 6.17 -53.99
CA ALA A 90 -11.06 7.02 -53.24
C ALA A 90 -10.33 8.10 -52.43
N VAL A 91 -10.92 9.29 -52.37
CA VAL A 91 -10.48 10.37 -51.47
C VAL A 91 -11.20 10.20 -50.13
N PHE A 92 -10.45 9.86 -49.09
CA PHE A 92 -10.99 9.62 -47.76
C PHE A 92 -11.06 10.91 -46.94
N LYS A 93 -12.21 11.18 -46.34
CA LYS A 93 -12.37 12.20 -45.28
C LYS A 93 -11.92 11.63 -43.94
N ASN A 94 -11.38 12.45 -43.04
CA ASN A 94 -11.01 11.98 -41.72
C ASN A 94 -12.27 11.74 -40.86
N ILE A 95 -12.40 10.55 -40.27
CA ILE A 95 -13.52 10.18 -39.38
C ILE A 95 -13.55 11.08 -38.14
N HIS A 96 -12.39 11.44 -37.60
CA HIS A 96 -12.28 12.26 -36.39
C HIS A 96 -12.67 13.73 -36.60
N ASP A 97 -12.81 14.15 -37.85
CA ASP A 97 -13.29 15.50 -38.20
C ASP A 97 -14.82 15.54 -38.40
N GLN A 98 -15.51 14.41 -38.21
CA GLN A 98 -16.96 14.31 -38.40
C GLN A 98 -17.74 14.59 -37.10
N PRO A 99 -19.02 15.03 -37.19
CA PRO A 99 -19.83 15.27 -36.00
C PRO A 99 -19.92 14.02 -35.12
N TYR A 100 -19.73 14.20 -33.82
CA TYR A 100 -19.70 13.12 -32.85
C TYR A 100 -20.76 13.34 -31.77
N SER A 101 -21.42 12.27 -31.34
CA SER A 101 -22.14 12.26 -30.07
C SER A 101 -21.74 11.06 -29.24
N TRP A 102 -21.72 11.24 -27.92
CA TRP A 102 -21.38 10.15 -27.01
C TRP A 102 -22.30 8.93 -27.23
N GLU A 103 -23.60 9.15 -27.39
CA GLU A 103 -24.59 8.08 -27.54
C GLU A 103 -24.41 7.27 -28.82
N ASN A 104 -24.27 7.97 -29.96
CA ASN A 104 -24.39 7.36 -31.29
C ASN A 104 -23.04 7.19 -32.03
N GLY A 105 -21.99 7.90 -31.64
CA GLY A 105 -20.71 7.86 -32.33
C GLY A 105 -20.55 8.95 -33.39
N PHE A 106 -19.66 8.72 -34.36
CA PHE A 106 -19.41 9.62 -35.49
C PHE A 106 -20.54 9.52 -36.51
N PHE A 107 -21.09 10.66 -36.92
CA PHE A 107 -22.05 10.77 -38.00
C PHE A 107 -21.34 10.92 -39.34
N LEU A 108 -21.61 10.02 -40.27
CA LEU A 108 -20.96 9.92 -41.57
C LEU A 108 -22.01 10.06 -42.68
N ALA A 109 -21.98 11.17 -43.43
CA ALA A 109 -22.77 11.32 -44.66
C ALA A 109 -22.23 10.38 -45.78
N PRO A 110 -22.93 10.16 -46.90
CA PRO A 110 -22.40 9.39 -48.02
C PRO A 110 -20.98 9.76 -48.44
N GLY A 111 -20.16 8.75 -48.71
CA GLY A 111 -18.76 8.90 -49.11
C GLY A 111 -17.77 8.01 -48.37
N PHE A 112 -16.48 8.27 -48.59
CA PHE A 112 -15.36 7.50 -48.05
C PHE A 112 -14.71 8.22 -46.86
N TYR A 113 -14.45 7.47 -45.79
CA TYR A 113 -13.85 7.98 -44.56
C TYR A 113 -12.73 7.10 -44.05
N GLU A 114 -11.74 7.68 -43.40
CA GLU A 114 -10.68 6.96 -42.72
C GLU A 114 -10.28 7.59 -41.40
N GLY A 115 -9.81 6.79 -40.45
CA GLY A 115 -9.34 7.27 -39.15
C GLY A 115 -8.44 6.25 -38.47
N TYR A 116 -7.53 6.75 -37.64
CA TYR A 116 -6.68 5.92 -36.80
C TYR A 116 -7.31 5.77 -35.42
N PHE A 117 -7.51 4.54 -34.99
CA PHE A 117 -8.10 4.21 -33.71
C PHE A 117 -7.13 3.43 -32.84
N ASN A 118 -7.17 3.65 -31.52
CA ASN A 118 -6.49 2.73 -30.60
C ASN A 118 -7.10 1.34 -30.73
N SER A 119 -6.32 0.31 -30.42
CA SER A 119 -6.81 -1.07 -30.47
C SER A 119 -6.23 -1.89 -29.35
N PHE A 120 -6.97 -2.91 -28.90
CA PHE A 120 -6.54 -3.78 -27.81
C PHE A 120 -6.64 -5.24 -28.23
N CYS A 121 -5.62 -6.03 -27.87
CA CYS A 121 -5.60 -7.46 -28.08
C CYS A 121 -6.48 -8.17 -27.04
N ILE A 122 -7.38 -9.04 -27.51
CA ILE A 122 -8.32 -9.78 -26.65
C ILE A 122 -8.10 -11.31 -26.73
N LYS A 123 -6.94 -11.71 -27.21
CA LYS A 123 -6.42 -13.09 -27.18
C LYS A 123 -4.98 -13.07 -26.65
N ALA A 124 -4.57 -14.15 -25.97
CA ALA A 124 -3.22 -14.32 -25.45
C ALA A 124 -2.62 -15.64 -25.93
N GLY A 125 -1.30 -15.70 -26.04
CA GLY A 125 -0.58 -16.88 -26.52
C GLY A 125 -0.63 -17.07 -28.04
N THR A 126 -0.84 -15.98 -28.78
CA THR A 126 -1.01 -16.00 -30.24
C THR A 126 0.02 -15.14 -30.95
N TYR A 127 0.20 -15.35 -32.25
CA TYR A 127 1.21 -14.64 -33.03
C TYR A 127 0.91 -13.15 -33.12
N ALA A 128 1.98 -12.37 -33.32
CA ALA A 128 1.83 -10.97 -33.67
C ALA A 128 1.13 -10.81 -35.02
N PRO A 129 0.23 -9.81 -35.16
CA PRO A 129 -0.50 -9.61 -36.40
C PRO A 129 0.50 -9.36 -37.54
N GLN A 130 0.55 -10.28 -38.50
CA GLN A 130 1.37 -10.13 -39.71
C GLN A 130 0.61 -9.31 -40.77
N ARG A 131 1.33 -8.77 -41.75
CA ARG A 131 0.72 -8.18 -42.95
C ARG A 131 0.09 -9.30 -43.78
N GLY A 132 -1.22 -9.58 -43.66
CA GLY A 132 -1.81 -10.64 -44.51
C GLY A 132 -3.29 -10.99 -44.34
N ASP A 133 -3.84 -11.06 -43.13
CA ASP A 133 -5.19 -11.65 -42.97
C ASP A 133 -6.29 -10.60 -43.02
N GLY A 134 -7.24 -10.72 -43.96
CA GLY A 134 -8.44 -9.90 -43.98
C GLY A 134 -9.14 -9.88 -42.61
N ARG A 135 -9.44 -8.69 -42.09
CA ARG A 135 -10.07 -8.48 -40.78
C ARG A 135 -11.49 -7.97 -40.98
N PHE A 136 -12.45 -8.74 -40.48
CA PHE A 136 -13.86 -8.51 -40.68
C PHE A 136 -14.50 -7.92 -39.43
N TYR A 137 -15.55 -7.12 -39.61
CA TYR A 137 -16.35 -6.64 -38.50
C TYR A 137 -17.12 -7.79 -37.83
N ALA A 138 -17.04 -7.83 -36.51
CA ALA A 138 -17.95 -8.60 -35.66
C ALA A 138 -18.26 -7.80 -34.39
N GLU A 139 -19.41 -8.07 -33.78
CA GLU A 139 -19.79 -7.49 -32.50
C GLU A 139 -19.10 -8.21 -31.33
N LEU A 140 -18.83 -7.47 -30.26
CA LEU A 140 -18.38 -8.03 -28.98
C LEU A 140 -19.49 -8.91 -28.36
N LYS A 141 -19.17 -10.19 -28.13
CA LYS A 141 -20.06 -11.21 -27.56
C LYS A 141 -19.32 -12.00 -26.49
N GLY A 142 -20.07 -12.50 -25.51
CA GLY A 142 -19.57 -13.41 -24.48
C GLY A 142 -20.03 -13.05 -23.08
N PRO A 143 -19.77 -13.91 -22.08
CA PRO A 143 -20.26 -13.75 -20.71
C PRO A 143 -19.65 -12.55 -19.95
N LYS A 144 -18.57 -11.95 -20.46
CA LYS A 144 -17.92 -10.75 -19.92
C LYS A 144 -17.92 -9.57 -20.90
N ALA A 145 -18.71 -9.63 -21.98
CA ALA A 145 -18.79 -8.56 -22.98
C ALA A 145 -19.09 -7.20 -22.32
N ASP A 146 -20.14 -7.13 -21.50
CA ASP A 146 -20.56 -5.92 -20.79
C ASP A 146 -19.48 -5.31 -19.87
N ILE A 147 -18.62 -6.15 -19.29
CA ILE A 147 -17.49 -5.69 -18.45
C ILE A 147 -16.40 -5.07 -19.31
N ILE A 148 -16.13 -5.67 -20.47
CA ILE A 148 -15.14 -5.15 -21.43
C ILE A 148 -15.63 -3.85 -22.04
N GLU A 149 -16.92 -3.73 -22.35
CA GLU A 149 -17.52 -2.46 -22.80
C GLU A 149 -17.33 -1.37 -21.73
N ALA A 150 -17.61 -1.67 -20.46
CA ALA A 150 -17.41 -0.73 -19.37
C ALA A 150 -15.94 -0.30 -19.20
N ILE A 151 -14.98 -1.22 -19.36
CA ILE A 151 -13.54 -0.89 -19.33
C ILE A 151 -13.18 0.07 -20.46
N ILE A 152 -13.66 -0.22 -21.66
CA ILE A 152 -13.34 0.51 -22.88
C ILE A 152 -14.00 1.91 -22.89
N GLU A 153 -15.22 2.04 -22.35
CA GLU A 153 -15.88 3.31 -22.10
C GLU A 153 -15.20 4.10 -20.98
N GLY A 154 -14.84 3.43 -19.88
CA GLY A 154 -14.18 4.08 -18.76
C GLY A 154 -12.78 4.59 -19.13
N TYR A 155 -12.04 3.86 -19.97
CA TYR A 155 -10.78 4.34 -20.55
C TYR A 155 -10.93 5.66 -21.30
N GLN A 156 -12.02 5.84 -22.07
CA GLN A 156 -12.27 7.10 -22.78
C GLN A 156 -12.61 8.26 -21.84
N LYS A 157 -13.28 7.98 -20.73
CA LYS A 157 -13.70 9.01 -19.76
C LYS A 157 -12.61 9.42 -18.79
N ASN A 158 -11.50 8.68 -18.73
CA ASN A 158 -10.46 8.86 -17.72
C ASN A 158 -9.09 9.05 -18.40
N PRO A 159 -8.64 10.30 -18.63
CA PRO A 159 -7.39 10.58 -19.35
C PRO A 159 -6.13 10.08 -18.61
N ASP A 160 -6.23 9.86 -17.30
CA ASP A 160 -5.12 9.35 -16.46
C ASP A 160 -4.87 7.85 -16.63
N ILE A 161 -5.76 7.12 -17.33
CA ILE A 161 -5.61 5.69 -17.59
C ILE A 161 -4.96 5.51 -18.95
N THR A 162 -3.84 4.80 -18.99
CA THR A 162 -3.07 4.56 -20.21
C THR A 162 -3.58 3.35 -20.99
N GLN A 163 -3.25 3.30 -22.28
CA GLN A 163 -3.59 2.15 -23.13
C GLN A 163 -2.95 0.83 -22.62
N LYS A 164 -1.72 0.90 -22.09
CA LYS A 164 -1.01 -0.26 -21.54
C LYS A 164 -1.77 -0.87 -20.35
N GLU A 165 -2.26 -0.02 -19.46
CA GLU A 165 -3.02 -0.41 -18.28
C GLU A 165 -4.33 -1.12 -18.62
N VAL A 166 -5.07 -0.60 -19.60
CA VAL A 166 -6.28 -1.25 -20.12
C VAL A 166 -5.97 -2.58 -20.79
N GLN A 167 -4.88 -2.65 -21.58
CA GLN A 167 -4.45 -3.88 -22.23
C GLN A 167 -4.13 -4.99 -21.20
N LEU A 168 -3.47 -4.66 -20.09
CA LEU A 168 -3.19 -5.60 -19.01
C LEU A 168 -4.48 -6.10 -18.34
N LEU A 169 -5.44 -5.20 -18.09
CA LEU A 169 -6.73 -5.59 -17.51
C LEU A 169 -7.51 -6.55 -18.43
N LEU A 170 -7.53 -6.28 -19.73
CA LEU A 170 -8.16 -7.17 -20.71
C LEU A 170 -7.49 -8.55 -20.74
N TRP A 171 -6.16 -8.61 -20.69
CA TRP A 171 -5.44 -9.88 -20.57
C TRP A 171 -5.69 -10.60 -19.25
N ALA A 172 -5.90 -9.89 -18.14
CA ALA A 172 -6.29 -10.52 -16.88
C ALA A 172 -7.65 -11.21 -16.98
N ILE A 173 -8.61 -10.59 -17.69
CA ILE A 173 -9.93 -11.15 -17.96
C ILE A 173 -9.81 -12.37 -18.88
N VAL A 174 -9.10 -12.25 -20.01
CA VAL A 174 -8.87 -13.37 -20.95
C VAL A 174 -8.19 -14.55 -20.25
N ALA A 175 -7.20 -14.27 -19.39
CA ALA A 175 -6.52 -15.27 -18.57
C ALA A 175 -7.38 -15.84 -17.43
N LYS A 176 -8.66 -15.44 -17.30
CA LYS A 176 -9.61 -15.95 -16.27
C LYS A 176 -9.04 -15.81 -14.86
N THR A 177 -8.36 -14.69 -14.63
CA THR A 177 -7.65 -14.38 -13.37
C THR A 177 -8.65 -14.08 -12.26
N ASP A 178 -8.43 -14.65 -11.08
CA ASP A 178 -9.22 -14.31 -9.90
C ASP A 178 -8.90 -12.88 -9.46
N PHE A 179 -9.87 -11.99 -9.66
CA PHE A 179 -9.75 -10.58 -9.28
C PHE A 179 -9.41 -10.41 -7.78
N GLN A 180 -9.87 -11.30 -6.89
CA GLN A 180 -9.55 -11.19 -5.47
C GLN A 180 -8.07 -11.44 -5.19
N LYS A 181 -7.44 -12.32 -5.98
CA LYS A 181 -6.04 -12.73 -5.84
C LYS A 181 -5.07 -11.92 -6.68
N MET A 182 -5.57 -11.18 -7.68
CA MET A 182 -4.76 -10.24 -8.45
C MET A 182 -4.10 -9.21 -7.52
N LYS A 183 -2.88 -8.81 -7.85
CA LYS A 183 -2.07 -7.80 -7.14
C LYS A 183 -1.56 -6.76 -8.16
N GLY A 184 -0.99 -5.66 -7.66
CA GLY A 184 -0.39 -4.62 -8.50
C GLY A 184 -1.40 -3.66 -9.14
N GLU A 185 -0.89 -2.80 -10.03
CA GLU A 185 -1.62 -1.65 -10.59
C GLU A 185 -2.86 -2.05 -11.39
N VAL A 186 -2.83 -3.19 -12.09
CA VAL A 186 -3.95 -3.72 -12.90
C VAL A 186 -5.22 -3.92 -12.06
N LYS A 187 -5.07 -4.30 -10.79
CA LYS A 187 -6.20 -4.40 -9.85
C LYS A 187 -6.77 -3.05 -9.48
N VAL A 188 -5.93 -2.03 -9.33
CA VAL A 188 -6.36 -0.66 -9.03
C VAL A 188 -7.13 -0.10 -10.22
N ILE A 189 -6.67 -0.33 -11.45
CA ILE A 189 -7.36 0.09 -12.68
C ILE A 189 -8.73 -0.56 -12.80
N ALA A 190 -8.84 -1.87 -12.52
CA ALA A 190 -10.13 -2.56 -12.49
C ALA A 190 -11.10 -1.95 -11.46
N ILE A 191 -10.62 -1.60 -10.26
CA ILE A 191 -11.44 -0.97 -9.21
C ILE A 191 -11.91 0.43 -9.64
N LYS A 192 -11.07 1.18 -10.37
CA LYS A 192 -11.42 2.51 -10.90
C LYS A 192 -12.49 2.42 -12.01
N LEU A 193 -12.41 1.41 -12.88
CA LEU A 193 -13.21 1.32 -14.10
C LEU A 193 -14.54 0.56 -13.95
N LEU A 194 -14.66 -0.32 -12.95
CA LEU A 194 -15.76 -1.29 -12.87
C LEU A 194 -16.59 -1.16 -11.61
N THR A 195 -17.89 -1.45 -11.73
CA THR A 195 -18.79 -1.53 -10.58
C THR A 195 -18.48 -2.73 -9.67
N PRO A 196 -18.87 -2.69 -8.39
CA PRO A 196 -18.68 -3.84 -7.49
C PRO A 196 -19.29 -5.15 -8.00
N GLU A 197 -20.44 -5.10 -8.70
CA GLU A 197 -21.07 -6.27 -9.30
C GLU A 197 -20.21 -6.85 -10.44
N GLN A 198 -19.68 -6.00 -11.31
CA GLN A 198 -18.78 -6.42 -12.39
C GLN A 198 -17.48 -6.99 -11.81
N LEU A 199 -16.91 -6.38 -10.76
CA LEU A 199 -15.73 -6.90 -10.06
C LEU A 199 -15.97 -8.28 -9.42
N ALA A 200 -17.13 -8.48 -8.77
CA ALA A 200 -17.50 -9.78 -8.21
C ALA A 200 -17.66 -10.85 -9.30
N ARG A 201 -18.18 -10.46 -10.47
CA ARG A 201 -18.24 -11.33 -11.65
C ARG A 201 -16.86 -11.67 -12.20
N LEU A 202 -15.83 -10.85 -12.04
CA LEU A 202 -14.45 -11.20 -12.44
C LEU A 202 -13.83 -12.30 -11.57
N SER A 203 -14.25 -12.43 -10.31
CA SER A 203 -13.84 -13.55 -9.43
C SER A 203 -14.69 -14.82 -9.64
N THR A 204 -15.89 -14.67 -10.21
CA THR A 204 -16.81 -15.80 -10.44
C THR A 204 -16.35 -16.60 -11.66
N ASN A 205 -16.18 -17.92 -11.48
CA ASN A 205 -15.57 -18.84 -12.46
C ASN A 205 -14.08 -18.58 -12.74
N ALA A 206 -13.38 -17.87 -11.84
CA ALA A 206 -11.94 -17.73 -11.90
C ALA A 206 -11.21 -19.07 -11.71
N LEU A 207 -10.04 -19.19 -12.32
CA LEU A 207 -9.27 -20.42 -12.32
C LEU A 207 -8.06 -20.31 -11.39
N GLU A 208 -8.01 -21.15 -10.36
CA GLU A 208 -6.77 -21.40 -9.62
C GLU A 208 -5.82 -22.12 -10.59
N SER A 209 -4.60 -21.59 -10.80
CA SER A 209 -3.62 -22.07 -11.80
C SER A 209 -3.59 -23.59 -11.97
N TYR A 210 -3.55 -24.07 -13.21
CA TYR A 210 -3.56 -25.50 -13.45
C TYR A 210 -2.24 -26.15 -13.10
N ALA A 211 -2.29 -27.16 -12.24
CA ALA A 211 -1.20 -28.12 -12.04
C ALA A 211 -1.56 -29.52 -12.59
N SER A 212 -2.59 -29.64 -13.44
CA SER A 212 -3.18 -30.95 -13.76
C SER A 212 -2.52 -31.64 -14.95
N ASN A 213 -2.26 -32.94 -14.79
CA ASN A 213 -1.87 -33.88 -15.85
C ASN A 213 -2.82 -33.88 -17.08
N GLU A 214 -4.00 -33.26 -16.94
CA GLU A 214 -5.05 -33.21 -17.94
C GLU A 214 -4.77 -32.11 -18.98
N ILE A 215 -4.17 -30.97 -18.60
CA ILE A 215 -3.63 -29.99 -19.56
C ILE A 215 -2.51 -30.63 -20.37
N LYS A 216 -1.58 -31.37 -19.74
CA LYS A 216 -0.51 -32.10 -20.43
C LYS A 216 -1.06 -33.12 -21.45
N LYS A 217 -2.24 -33.69 -21.24
CA LYS A 217 -2.91 -34.62 -22.19
C LYS A 217 -3.59 -33.91 -23.36
N ILE A 218 -4.23 -32.75 -23.13
CA ILE A 218 -4.86 -31.93 -24.18
C ILE A 218 -3.77 -31.28 -25.05
N ALA A 219 -2.74 -30.75 -24.40
CA ALA A 219 -1.56 -30.13 -24.98
C ALA A 219 -0.81 -31.05 -25.97
N LYS A 220 -0.81 -32.36 -25.73
CA LYS A 220 -0.22 -33.36 -26.64
C LYS A 220 -1.00 -33.55 -27.94
N LYS A 221 -2.27 -33.11 -28.02
CA LYS A 221 -3.16 -33.35 -29.17
C LYS A 221 -3.42 -32.11 -30.04
N ASN A 222 -3.21 -30.91 -29.51
CA ASN A 222 -3.40 -29.66 -30.26
C ASN A 222 -2.38 -28.62 -29.77
N GLU A 223 -1.38 -28.35 -30.60
CA GLU A 223 -0.24 -27.50 -30.27
C GLU A 223 -0.65 -26.03 -30.07
N THR A 224 -1.57 -25.54 -30.89
CA THR A 224 -2.12 -24.19 -30.78
C THR A 224 -2.82 -23.97 -29.44
N LEU A 225 -3.72 -24.87 -29.07
CA LEU A 225 -4.48 -24.77 -27.82
C LEU A 225 -3.57 -24.86 -26.60
N ARG A 226 -2.46 -25.61 -26.71
CA ARG A 226 -1.41 -25.68 -25.69
C ARG A 226 -0.82 -24.30 -25.40
N TYR A 227 -0.40 -23.56 -26.42
CA TYR A 227 0.23 -22.25 -26.21
C TYR A 227 -0.73 -21.21 -25.63
N ILE A 228 -2.00 -21.22 -26.05
CA ILE A 228 -3.03 -20.34 -25.50
C ILE A 228 -3.20 -20.61 -24.00
N LEU A 229 -3.35 -21.89 -23.61
CA LEU A 229 -3.49 -22.27 -22.21
C LEU A 229 -2.23 -21.98 -21.37
N GLU A 230 -1.04 -22.19 -21.93
CA GLU A 230 0.23 -21.86 -21.26
C GLU A 230 0.39 -20.35 -21.04
N ALA A 231 0.08 -19.54 -22.05
CA ALA A 231 0.13 -18.09 -21.96
C ALA A 231 -0.89 -17.55 -20.93
N GLU A 232 -2.16 -18.00 -20.99
CA GLU A 232 -3.17 -17.62 -19.99
C GLU A 232 -2.74 -17.96 -18.56
N ASN A 233 -2.06 -19.10 -18.35
CA ASN A 233 -1.57 -19.48 -17.03
C ASN A 233 -0.41 -18.67 -16.54
N ASN A 234 0.53 -18.37 -17.43
CA ASN A 234 1.69 -17.55 -17.11
C ASN A 234 1.26 -16.10 -16.83
N LEU A 235 0.32 -15.55 -17.61
CA LEU A 235 -0.31 -14.26 -17.35
C LEU A 235 -1.01 -14.25 -16.00
N ARG A 236 -1.83 -15.25 -15.69
CA ARG A 236 -2.53 -15.36 -14.40
C ARG A 236 -1.56 -15.36 -13.22
N ARG A 237 -0.44 -16.08 -13.33
CA ARG A 237 0.61 -16.12 -12.30
C ARG A 237 1.24 -14.74 -12.11
N LYS A 238 1.57 -14.05 -13.20
CA LYS A 238 2.12 -12.68 -13.17
C LYS A 238 1.14 -11.69 -12.53
N PHE A 239 -0.15 -11.77 -12.84
CA PHE A 239 -1.18 -10.96 -12.20
C PHE A 239 -1.33 -11.25 -10.69
N TYR A 240 -1.09 -12.49 -10.22
CA TYR A 240 -1.06 -12.80 -8.78
C TYR A 240 0.25 -12.36 -8.10
N GLN A 241 1.34 -12.23 -8.85
CA GLN A 241 2.62 -11.70 -8.38
C GLN A 241 2.62 -10.17 -8.32
N GLY A 242 1.79 -9.50 -9.13
CA GLY A 242 1.70 -8.03 -9.15
C GLY A 242 2.86 -7.36 -9.88
N VAL A 243 3.38 -8.00 -10.92
CA VAL A 243 4.43 -7.43 -11.79
C VAL A 243 3.92 -6.13 -12.42
N SER A 244 4.75 -5.10 -12.46
CA SER A 244 4.41 -3.77 -13.02
C SER A 244 4.93 -3.57 -14.45
N ASP A 245 5.87 -4.39 -14.92
CA ASP A 245 6.44 -4.27 -16.25
C ASP A 245 5.51 -4.84 -17.34
N TYR A 246 4.96 -3.96 -18.17
CA TYR A 246 4.13 -4.30 -19.31
C TYR A 246 4.85 -5.24 -20.30
N GLU A 247 6.15 -5.06 -20.52
CA GLU A 247 6.92 -5.85 -21.48
C GLU A 247 7.02 -7.33 -21.06
N GLU A 248 6.95 -7.64 -19.76
CA GLU A 248 6.87 -9.03 -19.27
C GLU A 248 5.54 -9.70 -19.59
N TYR A 249 4.43 -8.98 -19.48
CA TYR A 249 3.12 -9.50 -19.87
C TYR A 249 3.01 -9.67 -21.39
N GLU A 250 3.55 -8.71 -22.14
CA GLU A 250 3.55 -8.74 -23.61
C GLU A 250 4.33 -9.94 -24.14
N LYS A 251 5.49 -10.27 -23.58
CA LYS A 251 6.26 -11.48 -23.95
C LYS A 251 5.50 -12.78 -23.75
N ILE A 252 4.60 -12.84 -22.78
CA ILE A 252 3.78 -14.03 -22.50
C ILE A 252 2.56 -14.05 -23.43
N ALA A 253 1.93 -12.89 -23.63
CA ALA A 253 0.73 -12.77 -24.46
C ALA A 253 1.03 -12.95 -25.95
N MET A 254 2.28 -12.70 -26.40
CA MET A 254 2.70 -12.81 -27.80
C MET A 254 3.55 -14.05 -28.06
N ARG A 255 3.15 -14.82 -29.08
CA ARG A 255 3.95 -15.92 -29.61
C ARG A 255 4.98 -15.38 -30.61
N ALA A 256 6.26 -15.67 -30.36
CA ALA A 256 7.34 -15.38 -31.30
C ALA A 256 7.26 -16.32 -32.53
N GLY A 257 7.59 -15.78 -33.71
CA GLY A 257 7.63 -16.53 -34.97
C GLY A 257 6.63 -16.05 -36.02
N VAL A 258 6.56 -16.78 -37.14
CA VAL A 258 5.63 -16.51 -38.25
C VAL A 258 4.36 -17.33 -38.07
N GLU A 259 3.22 -16.67 -38.17
CA GLU A 259 1.91 -17.33 -38.14
C GLU A 259 1.79 -18.34 -39.29
N PRO A 260 1.30 -19.57 -39.08
CA PRO A 260 1.05 -20.50 -40.16
C PRO A 260 0.11 -19.88 -41.20
N ALA A 261 0.51 -19.88 -42.47
CA ALA A 261 -0.27 -19.27 -43.53
C ALA A 261 -1.57 -20.08 -43.81
N GLU A 262 -2.68 -19.68 -43.19
CA GLU A 262 -4.03 -20.07 -43.59
C GLU A 262 -4.65 -18.92 -44.40
N ASN A 263 -4.21 -18.75 -45.64
CA ASN A 263 -4.77 -17.75 -46.55
C ASN A 263 -6.17 -18.17 -47.02
N ILE A 264 -7.22 -17.61 -46.41
CA ILE A 264 -8.61 -17.82 -46.88
C ILE A 264 -9.21 -16.52 -47.47
N TYR A 265 -8.71 -15.32 -47.08
CA TYR A 265 -9.25 -14.03 -47.55
C TYR A 265 -8.18 -12.95 -47.72
N ASN A 266 -8.33 -12.11 -48.76
CA ASN A 266 -7.41 -11.02 -49.07
C ASN A 266 -7.43 -9.91 -48.00
N LYS A 267 -6.27 -9.27 -47.83
CA LYS A 267 -6.08 -8.13 -46.92
C LYS A 267 -6.95 -6.94 -47.34
N GLY A 268 -7.55 -6.26 -46.36
CA GLY A 268 -8.27 -5.00 -46.61
C GLY A 268 -9.64 -5.16 -47.28
N ARG A 269 -10.26 -6.34 -47.17
CA ARG A 269 -11.62 -6.57 -47.67
C ARG A 269 -12.65 -5.70 -46.96
N TRP A 270 -13.54 -5.09 -47.73
CA TRP A 270 -14.70 -4.34 -47.23
C TRP A 270 -15.80 -5.28 -46.77
N THR A 271 -16.33 -5.04 -45.58
CA THR A 271 -17.38 -5.87 -44.98
C THR A 271 -18.59 -5.02 -44.62
N LYS A 272 -19.81 -5.52 -44.84
CA LYS A 272 -21.02 -4.77 -44.50
C LYS A 272 -21.19 -4.68 -42.99
N HIS A 273 -21.32 -3.46 -42.48
CA HIS A 273 -21.67 -3.17 -41.10
C HIS A 273 -23.20 -3.19 -40.91
N PRO A 274 -23.75 -3.61 -39.75
CA PRO A 274 -25.19 -3.65 -39.50
C PRO A 274 -25.91 -2.33 -39.76
N ASN A 275 -25.26 -1.20 -39.50
CA ASN A 275 -25.81 0.15 -39.75
C ASN A 275 -25.83 0.56 -41.24
N GLY A 276 -25.55 -0.36 -42.18
CA GLY A 276 -25.78 -0.16 -43.61
C GLY A 276 -24.57 0.35 -44.43
N PHE A 277 -23.45 0.69 -43.79
CA PHE A 277 -22.20 1.07 -44.47
C PHE A 277 -21.23 -0.12 -44.61
N PHE A 278 -20.13 0.07 -45.34
CA PHE A 278 -19.04 -0.91 -45.44
C PHE A 278 -17.82 -0.45 -44.63
N ILE A 279 -17.11 -1.38 -44.00
CA ILE A 279 -15.95 -1.13 -43.15
C ILE A 279 -14.83 -2.11 -43.42
N ARG A 280 -13.58 -1.64 -43.34
CA ARG A 280 -12.36 -2.47 -43.36
C ARG A 280 -11.32 -1.99 -42.35
N TYR A 281 -10.50 -2.91 -41.87
CA TYR A 281 -9.45 -2.65 -40.89
C TYR A 281 -8.06 -2.95 -41.43
N ASN A 282 -7.16 -1.98 -41.27
CA ASN A 282 -5.76 -2.05 -41.64
C ASN A 282 -4.90 -1.93 -40.37
N ILE A 283 -4.45 -3.08 -39.86
CA ILE A 283 -3.64 -3.13 -38.64
C ILE A 283 -2.20 -2.73 -38.98
N GLN A 284 -1.65 -1.75 -38.26
CA GLN A 284 -0.25 -1.33 -38.39
C GLN A 284 0.60 -1.72 -37.16
N SER A 285 0.03 -1.77 -35.96
CA SER A 285 0.71 -2.18 -34.71
C SER A 285 -0.27 -2.63 -33.64
N TYR A 286 0.21 -3.10 -32.47
CA TYR A 286 -0.66 -3.40 -31.31
C TYR A 286 -1.38 -2.19 -30.73
N ARG A 287 -0.95 -0.98 -31.06
CA ARG A 287 -1.50 0.22 -30.43
C ARG A 287 -2.55 0.89 -31.28
N GLY A 288 -2.49 0.72 -32.61
CA GLY A 288 -3.39 1.40 -33.52
C GLY A 288 -3.87 0.54 -34.69
N THR A 289 -5.11 0.79 -35.09
CA THR A 289 -5.75 0.24 -36.30
C THR A 289 -6.27 1.38 -37.15
N LYS A 290 -5.90 1.39 -38.44
CA LYS A 290 -6.51 2.29 -39.42
C LYS A 290 -7.84 1.69 -39.86
N THR A 291 -8.93 2.41 -39.62
CA THR A 291 -10.28 2.02 -40.01
C THR A 291 -10.70 2.83 -41.23
N GLN A 292 -11.29 2.17 -42.22
CA GLN A 292 -11.86 2.84 -43.39
C GLN A 292 -13.34 2.47 -43.52
N ILE A 293 -14.18 3.45 -43.84
CA ILE A 293 -15.63 3.33 -43.93
C ILE A 293 -16.11 3.90 -45.26
N TYR A 294 -17.05 3.21 -45.91
CA TYR A 294 -17.75 3.69 -47.09
C TYR A 294 -19.26 3.68 -46.81
N VAL A 295 -19.89 4.86 -46.88
CA VAL A 295 -21.34 5.05 -46.70
C VAL A 295 -22.00 5.20 -48.08
N PRO A 296 -22.89 4.27 -48.50
CA PRO A 296 -23.60 4.35 -49.78
C PRO A 296 -24.65 5.48 -49.84
N GLU A 297 -25.02 5.92 -51.04
CA GLU A 297 -25.99 7.01 -51.28
C GLU A 297 -27.47 6.62 -51.05
N ASP A 298 -27.83 5.33 -51.14
CA ASP A 298 -29.23 4.90 -51.34
C ASP A 298 -29.95 4.42 -50.06
N ASP A 299 -29.31 4.46 -48.88
CA ASP A 299 -29.76 3.70 -47.70
C ASP A 299 -29.67 4.53 -46.39
N ILE A 300 -30.26 5.74 -46.31
CA ILE A 300 -29.87 6.75 -45.30
C ILE A 300 -31.05 7.35 -44.48
N GLU A 301 -30.83 7.66 -43.20
CA GLU A 301 -31.76 8.43 -42.33
C GLU A 301 -31.33 9.90 -42.17
N ALA A 302 -32.31 10.78 -42.03
CA ALA A 302 -32.19 12.24 -41.94
C ALA A 302 -31.93 12.75 -40.50
N PHE A 303 -31.02 13.73 -40.32
CA PHE A 303 -30.67 14.28 -38.98
C PHE A 303 -30.90 15.80 -38.82
N GLN A 304 -31.11 16.24 -37.57
CA GLN A 304 -31.12 17.63 -37.06
C GLN A 304 -30.13 17.74 -35.86
N PRO A 305 -29.21 18.72 -35.82
CA PRO A 305 -28.16 18.80 -34.79
C PRO A 305 -28.66 19.06 -33.36
N ILE A 306 -28.01 18.40 -32.37
CA ILE A 306 -28.27 18.56 -30.93
C ILE A 306 -27.37 19.66 -30.35
N LYS A 307 -27.93 20.59 -29.56
CA LYS A 307 -27.22 21.74 -28.97
C LYS A 307 -26.14 21.32 -27.95
N GLY A 308 -24.87 21.62 -28.24
CA GLY A 308 -23.77 21.58 -27.26
C GLY A 308 -22.40 21.93 -27.86
N LYS A 309 -21.87 23.12 -27.51
CA LYS A 309 -20.48 23.62 -27.64
C LYS A 309 -19.69 23.33 -28.95
N GLY A 310 -20.20 23.81 -30.07
CA GLY A 310 -19.39 24.33 -31.20
C GLY A 310 -19.64 25.84 -31.37
N PRO A 311 -18.83 26.60 -32.14
CA PRO A 311 -18.94 28.06 -32.19
C PRO A 311 -20.34 28.49 -32.65
N SER A 312 -20.88 29.50 -31.96
CA SER A 312 -22.20 30.10 -32.23
C SER A 312 -22.32 30.55 -33.67
N ILE A 313 -23.38 30.13 -34.40
CA ILE A 313 -24.08 31.01 -35.33
C ILE A 313 -25.48 30.51 -35.72
N ASN A 314 -26.37 31.49 -35.82
CA ASN A 314 -27.77 31.42 -36.20
C ASN A 314 -27.95 31.19 -37.72
N GLU A 315 -28.03 29.94 -38.20
CA GLU A 315 -28.68 29.61 -39.49
C GLU A 315 -29.38 28.24 -39.43
N PRO A 316 -30.51 28.02 -40.16
CA PRO A 316 -31.20 26.74 -40.20
C PRO A 316 -30.41 25.72 -41.03
N TYR A 317 -29.88 24.68 -40.38
CA TYR A 317 -29.10 23.64 -41.04
C TYR A 317 -29.97 22.75 -41.96
N PRO A 318 -29.51 22.43 -43.19
CA PRO A 318 -30.17 21.46 -44.04
C PRO A 318 -30.07 20.05 -43.41
N ILE A 319 -31.14 19.27 -43.55
CA ILE A 319 -31.18 17.87 -43.16
C ILE A 319 -30.15 17.12 -44.02
N VAL A 320 -29.07 16.64 -43.41
CA VAL A 320 -28.08 15.80 -44.09
C VAL A 320 -28.40 14.34 -43.77
N ASN A 321 -28.50 13.54 -44.82
CA ASN A 321 -28.63 12.10 -44.71
C ASN A 321 -27.25 11.50 -44.32
N GLY A 322 -27.16 10.71 -43.24
CA GLY A 322 -25.95 9.94 -42.91
C GLY A 322 -26.17 8.69 -42.03
N LYS A 323 -25.08 8.04 -41.62
CA LYS A 323 -25.03 6.86 -40.75
C LYS A 323 -24.12 7.07 -39.55
N TYR A 324 -24.40 6.39 -38.44
CA TYR A 324 -23.57 6.45 -37.24
C TYR A 324 -22.56 5.30 -37.18
N TYR A 325 -21.29 5.65 -36.97
CA TYR A 325 -20.21 4.72 -36.64
C TYR A 325 -19.74 4.93 -35.20
N LYS A 326 -19.81 3.85 -34.43
CA LYS A 326 -19.39 3.79 -33.05
C LYS A 326 -18.26 2.79 -32.94
N SER A 327 -17.05 3.25 -32.58
CA SER A 327 -15.90 2.35 -32.54
C SER A 327 -15.99 1.35 -31.39
N ARG A 328 -16.49 1.81 -30.22
CA ARG A 328 -16.80 0.93 -29.07
C ARG A 328 -17.78 -0.19 -29.47
N ASN A 329 -17.42 -1.43 -29.14
CA ASN A 329 -18.08 -2.70 -29.48
C ASN A 329 -17.74 -3.30 -30.86
N SER A 330 -16.86 -2.65 -31.64
CA SER A 330 -16.33 -3.20 -32.89
C SER A 330 -15.15 -4.13 -32.64
N ILE A 331 -15.24 -5.38 -33.11
CA ILE A 331 -14.11 -6.33 -33.13
C ILE A 331 -13.63 -6.56 -34.56
N ALA A 332 -12.37 -6.25 -34.80
CA ALA A 332 -11.65 -6.66 -35.99
C ALA A 332 -11.26 -8.14 -35.87
N THR A 333 -11.98 -8.98 -36.61
CA THR A 333 -11.89 -10.44 -36.51
C THR A 333 -11.23 -11.04 -37.74
N PRO A 334 -10.05 -11.68 -37.63
CA PRO A 334 -9.48 -12.45 -38.73
C PRO A 334 -10.29 -13.72 -39.01
N SER A 335 -10.07 -14.33 -40.18
CA SER A 335 -10.55 -15.68 -40.48
C SER A 335 -9.83 -16.78 -39.70
N ASN A 336 -8.60 -16.50 -39.26
CA ASN A 336 -7.86 -17.37 -38.35
C ASN A 336 -8.29 -17.13 -36.88
N PRO A 337 -8.03 -18.08 -35.96
CA PRO A 337 -8.41 -17.91 -34.56
C PRO A 337 -7.42 -17.10 -33.71
N TYR A 338 -6.40 -16.47 -34.31
CA TYR A 338 -5.18 -16.06 -33.59
C TYR A 338 -5.01 -14.56 -33.28
N ALA A 339 -5.88 -13.65 -33.76
CA ALA A 339 -5.57 -12.22 -33.57
C ALA A 339 -6.78 -11.27 -33.56
N GLN A 340 -7.76 -11.52 -32.69
CA GLN A 340 -8.92 -10.62 -32.52
C GLN A 340 -8.56 -9.34 -31.77
N ARG A 341 -9.16 -8.23 -32.20
CA ARG A 341 -8.89 -6.91 -31.63
C ARG A 341 -10.15 -6.11 -31.46
N ILE A 342 -10.31 -5.47 -30.30
CA ILE A 342 -11.32 -4.43 -30.12
C ILE A 342 -10.75 -3.10 -30.59
N ILE A 343 -11.53 -2.37 -31.37
CA ILE A 343 -11.17 -1.05 -31.92
C ILE A 343 -11.79 0.02 -31.05
N GLN A 344 -11.03 1.08 -30.74
CA GLN A 344 -11.50 2.13 -29.85
C GLN A 344 -10.75 3.44 -30.05
N THR A 345 -11.48 4.55 -30.23
CA THR A 345 -11.15 5.92 -29.79
C THR A 345 -12.17 6.85 -30.42
N ASP A 346 -13.33 6.98 -29.77
CA ASP A 346 -14.19 8.11 -30.04
C ASP A 346 -13.73 9.28 -29.15
N ILE A 347 -13.02 10.26 -29.71
CA ILE A 347 -12.60 11.49 -29.02
C ILE A 347 -13.33 12.66 -29.70
N GLU A 348 -13.78 13.63 -28.90
CA GLU A 348 -14.49 14.82 -29.38
C GLU A 348 -13.54 15.73 -30.19
N PRO A 349 -13.96 16.26 -31.36
CA PRO A 349 -13.11 17.16 -32.15
C PRO A 349 -12.73 18.41 -31.34
N GLY A 350 -11.43 18.64 -31.11
CA GLY A 350 -10.92 19.85 -30.45
C GLY A 350 -10.50 19.71 -28.98
N SER A 351 -10.60 18.53 -28.35
CA SER A 351 -9.97 18.31 -27.04
C SER A 351 -8.44 18.19 -27.19
N THR A 352 -7.68 19.12 -26.61
CA THR A 352 -6.21 19.08 -26.59
C THR A 352 -5.72 17.96 -25.67
N GLY A 353 -5.60 16.77 -26.25
CA GLY A 353 -5.04 15.57 -25.64
C GLY A 353 -4.63 14.61 -26.75
N GLY A 354 -3.77 15.08 -27.66
CA GLY A 354 -3.34 14.31 -28.81
C GLY A 354 -2.25 13.28 -28.47
N PRO A 355 -2.30 12.07 -29.07
CA PRO A 355 -1.21 11.10 -29.06
C PRO A 355 0.02 11.69 -29.77
N GLY A 356 1.21 11.22 -29.36
CA GLY A 356 2.48 11.62 -29.97
C GLY A 356 2.42 11.62 -31.48
N THR A 357 2.93 12.70 -32.07
CA THR A 357 3.19 12.86 -33.49
C THR A 357 4.15 11.77 -33.98
N GLY A 358 3.60 10.62 -34.35
CA GLY A 358 4.27 9.56 -35.10
C GLY A 358 3.67 9.50 -36.50
N GLY A 359 4.07 10.42 -37.37
CA GLY A 359 3.77 10.34 -38.80
C GLY A 359 4.50 9.14 -39.45
N PRO A 360 3.99 8.60 -40.57
CA PRO A 360 4.53 7.42 -41.21
C PRO A 360 5.75 7.79 -42.07
N ASN A 361 6.94 7.80 -41.48
CA ASN A 361 8.19 7.65 -42.22
C ASN A 361 9.24 6.99 -41.32
N GLY A 362 9.23 5.66 -41.34
CA GLY A 362 10.20 4.80 -40.68
C GLY A 362 10.21 3.48 -41.44
N ASN A 363 10.74 3.53 -42.66
CA ASN A 363 10.92 2.35 -43.50
C ASN A 363 11.93 1.43 -42.81
N GLY A 364 11.59 0.16 -42.64
CA GLY A 364 12.54 -0.85 -42.20
C GLY A 364 13.61 -1.05 -43.27
N GLY A 365 14.88 -1.06 -42.85
CA GLY A 365 16.02 -1.39 -43.68
C GLY A 365 16.96 -2.33 -42.93
N SER A 366 17.05 -3.56 -43.43
CA SER A 366 18.02 -4.58 -43.07
C SER A 366 19.41 -4.23 -43.63
N GLY A 367 20.47 -4.59 -42.90
CA GLY A 367 21.74 -5.09 -43.45
C GLY A 367 22.78 -4.07 -43.97
N ASN A 368 23.95 -4.15 -43.33
CA ASN A 368 25.31 -4.07 -43.88
C ASN A 368 25.90 -2.79 -44.50
N ASP A 369 27.21 -2.68 -44.20
CA ASP A 369 28.33 -2.06 -44.91
C ASP A 369 28.68 -0.58 -44.69
N GLU A 370 29.82 -0.43 -44.00
CA GLU A 370 31.04 0.31 -44.34
C GLU A 370 31.03 1.85 -44.56
N ASP A 371 31.97 2.44 -43.81
CA ASP A 371 32.97 3.42 -44.23
C ASP A 371 32.75 4.94 -44.10
N ASN A 372 33.78 5.51 -43.45
CA ASN A 372 34.40 6.82 -43.60
C ASN A 372 33.68 8.09 -43.14
N GLY A 373 34.31 8.74 -42.14
CA GLY A 373 35.05 9.96 -42.45
C GLY A 373 34.45 11.28 -42.00
N ASN A 374 34.94 11.73 -40.85
CA ASN A 374 35.62 13.01 -40.64
C ASN A 374 34.87 14.38 -40.66
N GLU A 375 35.26 15.16 -39.65
CA GLU A 375 35.52 16.62 -39.64
C GLU A 375 34.40 17.68 -39.48
N ASN A 376 34.49 18.32 -38.31
CA ASN A 376 34.75 19.75 -38.05
C ASN A 376 33.72 20.87 -38.31
N ASP A 377 33.65 21.70 -37.25
CA ASP A 377 33.68 23.16 -37.18
C ASP A 377 32.40 24.03 -37.14
N GLN A 378 32.25 24.64 -35.96
CA GLN A 378 32.20 26.09 -35.66
C GLN A 378 31.07 27.04 -36.11
N GLY A 379 30.77 27.95 -35.15
CA GLY A 379 30.15 29.28 -35.32
C GLY A 379 28.72 29.34 -34.76
N GLY A 380 28.34 30.13 -33.75
CA GLY A 380 28.82 31.44 -33.29
C GLY A 380 27.70 32.49 -33.50
N GLY A 381 27.27 33.20 -32.46
CA GLY A 381 26.36 34.35 -32.61
C GLY A 381 25.60 34.81 -31.36
N GLN A 382 26.06 35.92 -30.78
CA GLN A 382 25.48 36.68 -29.66
C GLN A 382 24.42 37.71 -30.10
N GLY A 383 23.66 38.22 -29.11
CA GLY A 383 23.08 39.59 -29.06
C GLY A 383 21.55 39.56 -28.89
N GLY A 384 20.88 40.30 -28.00
CA GLY A 384 21.24 41.36 -27.06
C GLY A 384 20.02 42.29 -26.87
N GLY A 385 19.79 42.79 -25.64
CA GLY A 385 19.31 44.16 -25.40
C GLY A 385 17.81 44.47 -25.19
N SER A 386 17.50 44.82 -23.94
CA SER A 386 16.79 46.03 -23.43
C SER A 386 15.26 46.24 -23.55
N ASP A 387 14.64 46.29 -22.36
CA ASP A 387 13.86 47.37 -21.72
C ASP A 387 12.77 48.15 -22.50
N ASN A 388 11.56 48.22 -21.92
CA ASN A 388 10.99 49.51 -21.50
C ASN A 388 9.80 49.40 -20.51
N GLN A 389 9.70 50.40 -19.62
CA GLN A 389 8.71 50.62 -18.56
C GLN A 389 7.46 51.42 -19.01
N GLY A 390 6.43 51.44 -18.13
CA GLY A 390 5.43 52.52 -17.97
C GLY A 390 4.00 52.06 -18.23
N GLY A 391 2.96 52.37 -17.43
CA GLY A 391 2.78 53.27 -16.30
C GLY A 391 1.35 53.13 -15.72
N ASN A 392 1.12 53.80 -14.58
CA ASN A 392 -0.05 53.83 -13.69
C ASN A 392 -1.29 54.58 -14.21
N GLU A 393 -2.41 54.41 -13.48
CA GLU A 393 -3.40 55.41 -12.95
C GLU A 393 -4.85 54.87 -13.01
N ASP A 394 -5.49 54.58 -11.86
CA ASP A 394 -6.50 55.40 -11.09
C ASP A 394 -7.93 55.29 -11.71
N GLN A 395 -9.10 55.37 -11.04
CA GLN A 395 -9.62 55.40 -9.66
C GLN A 395 -11.18 55.35 -9.76
N ASN A 396 -11.88 54.99 -8.67
CA ASN A 396 -13.25 55.44 -8.26
C ASN A 396 -14.48 54.97 -9.09
N THR A 397 -15.73 54.80 -8.59
CA THR A 397 -16.42 54.96 -7.29
C THR A 397 -17.86 54.41 -7.39
N ASN A 398 -18.37 53.89 -6.26
CA ASN A 398 -19.71 53.95 -5.63
C ASN A 398 -21.05 53.64 -6.34
N ASP A 399 -21.81 52.79 -5.62
CA ASP A 399 -23.23 52.83 -5.19
C ASP A 399 -24.39 52.97 -6.19
N ASP A 400 -25.38 52.05 -6.10
CA ASP A 400 -26.75 52.46 -5.76
C ASP A 400 -27.73 51.32 -5.37
N GLN A 401 -28.77 51.75 -4.66
CA GLN A 401 -29.78 51.06 -3.84
C GLN A 401 -30.88 50.28 -4.59
N SER A 402 -31.63 49.42 -3.87
CA SER A 402 -33.10 49.59 -3.66
C SER A 402 -33.75 48.40 -2.94
N GLY A 403 -34.70 48.70 -2.04
CA GLY A 403 -35.47 47.72 -1.26
C GLY A 403 -36.92 47.54 -1.73
N GLY A 404 -37.68 46.76 -0.94
CA GLY A 404 -39.13 46.63 -1.04
C GLY A 404 -39.70 45.67 0.01
N GLN A 405 -40.43 46.22 0.98
CA GLN A 405 -41.27 45.53 1.98
C GLN A 405 -42.67 45.25 1.40
N ASP A 406 -43.39 44.27 1.97
CA ASP A 406 -44.71 44.50 2.58
C ASP A 406 -45.13 43.28 3.42
N GLY A 407 -45.82 43.54 4.53
CA GLY A 407 -46.25 42.56 5.54
C GLY A 407 -47.76 42.48 5.71
N SER A 408 -48.20 41.67 6.68
CA SER A 408 -49.50 41.80 7.35
C SER A 408 -49.53 40.98 8.65
N ASP A 409 -50.04 41.63 9.69
CA ASP A 409 -50.18 41.23 11.10
C ASP A 409 -51.23 40.13 11.37
N ASP A 410 -51.12 39.41 12.51
CA ASP A 410 -52.16 39.42 13.55
C ASP A 410 -51.66 38.87 14.91
N GLN A 411 -52.24 39.37 16.00
CA GLN A 411 -51.82 39.24 17.41
C GLN A 411 -52.39 38.01 18.15
N GLY A 412 -51.72 37.60 19.26
CA GLY A 412 -52.32 36.72 20.27
C GLY A 412 -51.39 36.37 21.45
N SER A 413 -51.74 36.84 22.63
CA SER A 413 -51.02 36.81 23.93
C SER A 413 -50.98 35.46 24.68
N GLY A 414 -49.95 35.25 25.52
CA GLY A 414 -50.12 34.71 26.89
C GLY A 414 -49.36 33.43 27.32
N SER A 415 -48.32 33.62 28.12
CA SER A 415 -47.84 32.85 29.31
C SER A 415 -47.61 31.32 29.27
N GLY A 416 -46.44 30.90 29.79
CA GLY A 416 -46.29 29.63 30.54
C GLY A 416 -45.02 28.81 30.23
N GLU A 417 -44.20 28.61 31.26
CA GLU A 417 -42.97 27.80 31.28
C GLU A 417 -43.19 26.31 30.93
N ASN A 418 -42.31 25.74 30.09
CA ASN A 418 -41.43 24.59 30.38
C ASN A 418 -41.01 23.81 29.12
N ASN A 419 -39.72 23.44 29.13
CA ASN A 419 -39.10 22.25 28.55
C ASN A 419 -38.82 22.17 27.04
N ASP A 420 -37.52 22.06 26.77
CA ASP A 420 -36.91 21.09 25.83
C ASP A 420 -37.59 21.01 24.45
N SER A 421 -37.35 22.04 23.63
CA SER A 421 -37.65 21.98 22.20
C SER A 421 -36.34 21.85 21.42
N GLY A 422 -36.27 20.76 20.65
CA GLY A 422 -35.15 20.41 19.78
C GLY A 422 -34.68 21.60 18.97
N GLY A 423 -33.39 21.93 19.16
CA GLY A 423 -32.72 22.90 18.33
C GLY A 423 -32.73 22.41 16.88
N VAL A 424 -33.39 23.20 16.05
CA VAL A 424 -33.26 23.21 14.59
C VAL A 424 -31.78 23.01 14.23
N LEU A 425 -31.49 21.99 13.41
CA LEU A 425 -30.20 21.83 12.76
C LEU A 425 -29.85 23.16 12.07
N PRO A 426 -28.64 23.73 12.26
CA PRO A 426 -28.26 24.93 11.54
C PRO A 426 -28.38 24.65 10.05
N SER A 427 -29.00 25.56 9.31
CA SER A 427 -29.04 25.52 7.85
C SER A 427 -27.62 25.34 7.28
N ASP A 428 -27.47 24.51 6.24
CA ASP A 428 -26.24 24.11 5.53
C ASP A 428 -25.39 25.26 4.93
N ASN A 429 -25.62 26.53 5.31
CA ASN A 429 -25.00 27.72 4.73
C ASN A 429 -24.10 28.52 5.70
N GLN A 430 -23.56 27.92 6.76
CA GLN A 430 -22.39 28.51 7.42
C GLN A 430 -21.12 28.02 6.72
N GLU A 431 -20.35 28.94 6.13
CA GLU A 431 -19.00 28.65 5.62
C GLU A 431 -18.19 27.96 6.72
N THR A 432 -17.83 26.70 6.50
CA THR A 432 -17.09 25.91 7.48
C THR A 432 -15.64 26.34 7.45
N ASN A 433 -15.09 26.82 8.57
CA ASN A 433 -13.65 27.16 8.66
C ASN A 433 -12.71 25.94 8.64
N ALA A 434 -13.21 24.72 8.42
CA ALA A 434 -12.39 23.50 8.40
C ALA A 434 -11.37 23.54 7.25
N PHE A 435 -10.17 22.99 7.49
CA PHE A 435 -9.22 22.78 6.40
C PHE A 435 -9.77 21.77 5.39
N GLU A 436 -9.67 22.10 4.11
CA GLU A 436 -9.96 21.18 3.02
C GLU A 436 -8.95 20.03 3.00
N CYS A 437 -9.43 18.83 2.67
CA CYS A 437 -8.60 17.64 2.55
C CYS A 437 -7.96 17.56 1.16
N GLU A 438 -7.06 18.49 0.86
CA GLU A 438 -6.32 18.54 -0.39
C GLU A 438 -4.80 18.44 -0.17
N GLU A 439 -4.10 17.83 -1.13
CA GLU A 439 -2.65 17.70 -1.03
C GLU A 439 -1.97 19.03 -1.33
N VAL A 440 -1.10 19.45 -0.40
CA VAL A 440 -0.21 20.60 -0.57
C VAL A 440 1.20 20.12 -0.30
N ILE A 441 2.09 20.24 -1.28
CA ILE A 441 3.42 19.64 -1.19
C ILE A 441 4.48 20.73 -1.09
N ASN A 442 4.95 20.99 0.13
CA ASN A 442 6.24 21.64 0.33
C ASN A 442 7.40 20.63 0.12
N PRO A 443 8.34 20.86 -0.80
CA PRO A 443 9.42 19.90 -1.12
C PRO A 443 10.37 19.62 0.04
N ILE A 444 10.63 20.62 0.91
CA ILE A 444 11.51 20.46 2.08
C ILE A 444 10.82 19.55 3.11
N ALA A 445 9.53 19.78 3.36
CA ALA A 445 8.73 18.93 4.23
C ALA A 445 8.63 17.50 3.67
N ASP A 446 8.30 17.33 2.38
CA ASP A 446 8.17 16.01 1.73
C ASP A 446 9.46 15.19 1.88
N LYS A 447 10.61 15.82 1.62
CA LYS A 447 11.92 15.20 1.80
C LYS A 447 12.18 14.81 3.26
N SER A 448 11.93 15.72 4.21
CA SER A 448 12.14 15.47 5.64
C SER A 448 11.24 14.33 6.16
N ILE A 449 9.97 14.31 5.76
CA ILE A 449 9.01 13.26 6.13
C ILE A 449 9.44 11.91 5.58
N ARG A 450 9.79 11.83 4.29
CA ARG A 450 10.23 10.58 3.66
C ARG A 450 11.55 10.07 4.25
N LEU A 451 12.47 10.94 4.67
CA LEU A 451 13.65 10.53 5.43
C LEU A 451 13.26 9.91 6.78
N GLU A 452 12.29 10.50 7.47
CA GLU A 452 11.84 10.03 8.78
C GLU A 452 11.06 8.72 8.69
N MET A 453 10.02 8.68 7.85
CA MET A 453 9.86 7.64 6.82
C MET A 453 10.75 6.40 6.93
N LEU A 454 11.89 6.53 6.26
CA LEU A 454 12.87 5.49 6.02
C LEU A 454 13.70 5.18 7.26
N ASN A 455 14.22 6.20 7.94
CA ASN A 455 14.96 6.04 9.20
C ASN A 455 14.17 5.24 10.24
N GLN A 456 12.85 5.38 10.21
CA GLN A 456 11.94 4.76 11.14
C GLN A 456 11.03 3.71 10.47
N ASN A 457 11.34 3.21 9.25
CA ASN A 457 10.55 2.25 8.45
C ASN A 457 9.05 2.37 8.77
N ILE A 458 8.53 3.59 8.67
CA ILE A 458 7.13 3.87 8.96
C ILE A 458 6.36 3.47 7.70
N PRO A 459 5.45 2.48 7.76
CA PRO A 459 4.76 1.95 6.58
C PRO A 459 3.80 2.96 5.94
N GLY A 460 3.35 3.95 6.72
CA GLY A 460 2.54 5.06 6.23
C GLY A 460 2.43 6.19 7.25
N ALA A 461 2.21 7.41 6.77
CA ALA A 461 1.95 8.58 7.60
C ALA A 461 1.02 9.55 6.87
N LEU A 462 0.16 10.24 7.62
CA LEU A 462 -0.57 11.42 7.19
C LEU A 462 0.06 12.61 7.93
N VAL A 463 0.55 13.60 7.20
CA VAL A 463 1.25 14.74 7.81
C VAL A 463 0.61 16.03 7.33
N CYS A 464 0.33 16.95 8.27
CA CYS A 464 -0.04 18.32 7.95
C CYS A 464 0.85 19.31 8.74
N VAL A 465 1.36 20.32 8.05
CA VAL A 465 2.04 21.50 8.58
C VAL A 465 1.27 22.72 8.12
N PHE A 466 0.88 23.59 9.05
CA PHE A 466 0.08 24.78 8.76
C PHE A 466 0.61 26.00 9.52
N LYS A 467 0.20 27.19 9.07
CA LYS A 467 0.40 28.47 9.76
C LYS A 467 -0.84 29.34 9.59
N GLY A 468 -1.55 29.60 10.68
CA GLY A 468 -2.87 30.25 10.62
C GLY A 468 -3.82 29.42 9.76
N ASP A 469 -4.41 30.03 8.72
CA ASP A 469 -5.30 29.36 7.77
C ASP A 469 -4.58 28.82 6.52
N SER A 470 -3.25 28.94 6.45
CA SER A 470 -2.46 28.45 5.32
C SER A 470 -1.87 27.07 5.61
N ILE A 471 -2.14 26.11 4.72
CA ILE A 471 -1.44 24.82 4.71
C ILE A 471 -0.07 25.01 4.04
N ILE A 472 1.01 24.67 4.76
CA ILE A 472 2.37 24.64 4.23
C ILE A 472 2.63 23.28 3.56
N HIS A 473 2.18 22.20 4.20
CA HIS A 473 2.31 20.85 3.69
C HIS A 473 1.12 20.01 4.17
N MET A 474 0.46 19.24 3.31
CA MET A 474 -0.54 18.24 3.69
C MET A 474 -0.45 17.08 2.70
N LYS A 475 -0.16 15.87 3.18
CA LYS A 475 0.01 14.71 2.31
C LYS A 475 -0.18 13.38 3.04
N ALA A 476 -0.66 12.39 2.29
CA ALA A 476 -0.67 10.99 2.70
C ALA A 476 0.51 10.22 2.08
N TYR A 477 1.20 9.44 2.91
CA TYR A 477 2.35 8.63 2.52
C TYR A 477 2.13 7.17 2.84
N GLY A 478 2.58 6.29 1.95
CA GLY A 478 2.60 4.85 2.23
C GLY A 478 1.22 4.22 2.37
N LYS A 479 1.10 3.19 3.21
CA LYS A 479 -0.04 2.27 3.23
C LYS A 479 -0.47 1.97 4.68
N MET A 480 -1.77 1.71 4.87
CA MET A 480 -2.33 1.25 6.14
C MET A 480 -2.25 -0.27 6.30
N ARG A 481 -2.29 -1.00 5.19
CA ARG A 481 -2.03 -2.43 5.06
C ARG A 481 -1.64 -2.77 3.62
N LEU A 482 -1.17 -3.98 3.36
CA LEU A 482 -0.87 -4.43 2.00
C LEU A 482 -2.10 -4.19 1.09
N ASN A 483 -1.91 -3.50 -0.04
CA ASN A 483 -2.93 -3.05 -0.99
C ASN A 483 -3.94 -1.99 -0.51
N HIS A 484 -3.68 -1.27 0.59
CA HIS A 484 -4.53 -0.16 1.06
C HIS A 484 -3.68 1.10 1.28
N PRO A 485 -3.56 1.99 0.28
CA PRO A 485 -2.83 3.24 0.43
C PRO A 485 -3.49 4.13 1.48
N LEU A 486 -2.68 4.92 2.18
CA LEU A 486 -3.21 6.03 2.96
C LEU A 486 -3.70 7.13 2.01
N THR A 487 -4.79 7.78 2.40
CA THR A 487 -5.34 8.97 1.73
C THR A 487 -5.62 10.02 2.80
N LEU A 488 -5.78 11.29 2.42
CA LEU A 488 -6.16 12.34 3.38
C LEU A 488 -7.50 12.04 4.09
N ASN A 489 -8.37 11.26 3.44
CA ASN A 489 -9.65 10.80 3.98
C ASN A 489 -9.54 9.55 4.87
N THR A 490 -8.34 8.98 5.04
CA THR A 490 -8.16 7.82 5.92
C THR A 490 -8.32 8.25 7.37
N LYS A 491 -9.31 7.64 8.05
CA LYS A 491 -9.54 7.85 9.49
C LYS A 491 -8.54 7.03 10.29
N LEU A 492 -7.81 7.69 11.17
CA LEU A 492 -6.90 7.06 12.13
C LEU A 492 -7.25 7.52 13.54
N GLN A 493 -6.95 6.68 14.52
CA GLN A 493 -7.23 6.98 15.92
C GLN A 493 -6.36 8.14 16.38
N TRP A 494 -6.99 9.19 16.93
CA TRP A 494 -6.29 10.29 17.57
C TRP A 494 -5.65 9.86 18.89
N ALA A 495 -6.05 8.68 19.39
CA ALA A 495 -5.56 8.08 20.62
C ALA A 495 -5.57 9.14 21.74
N SER A 496 -4.48 9.27 22.50
CA SER A 496 -4.46 10.18 23.65
C SER A 496 -4.59 11.67 23.34
N ILE A 497 -4.57 12.12 22.08
CA ILE A 497 -4.99 13.49 21.73
C ILE A 497 -6.47 13.72 22.12
N SER A 498 -7.29 12.66 22.17
CA SER A 498 -8.68 12.67 22.69
C SER A 498 -8.84 13.35 24.06
N LYS A 499 -7.79 13.35 24.89
CA LYS A 499 -7.79 14.04 26.20
C LYS A 499 -7.99 15.54 26.07
N SER A 500 -7.41 16.15 25.03
CA SER A 500 -7.58 17.58 24.77
C SER A 500 -9.02 17.91 24.35
N VAL A 501 -9.70 17.02 23.62
CA VAL A 501 -11.14 17.13 23.30
C VAL A 501 -11.97 17.11 24.58
N THR A 502 -11.70 16.17 25.49
CA THR A 502 -12.38 16.08 26.80
C THR A 502 -12.07 17.28 27.69
N ALA A 503 -10.85 17.79 27.67
CA ALA A 503 -10.48 18.99 28.42
C ALA A 503 -11.25 20.21 27.92
N VAL A 504 -11.35 20.41 26.59
CA VAL A 504 -12.19 21.45 26.00
C VAL A 504 -13.64 21.30 26.46
N ALA A 505 -14.23 20.11 26.32
CA ALA A 505 -15.61 19.87 26.74
C ALA A 505 -15.83 20.16 28.24
N ALA A 506 -14.90 19.75 29.11
CA ALA A 506 -14.96 20.02 30.53
C ALA A 506 -14.90 21.53 30.84
N ILE A 507 -14.02 22.27 30.15
CA ILE A 507 -13.90 23.72 30.34
C ILE A 507 -15.11 24.45 29.78
N GLN A 508 -15.69 24.02 28.66
CA GLN A 508 -16.97 24.56 28.17
C GLN A 508 -18.08 24.41 29.23
N MET A 509 -18.19 23.24 29.87
CA MET A 509 -19.15 23.04 30.98
C MET A 509 -18.88 23.95 32.18
N VAL A 510 -17.61 24.24 32.47
CA VAL A 510 -17.22 25.17 33.54
C VAL A 510 -17.58 26.60 33.18
N GLU A 511 -17.32 27.02 31.94
CA GLU A 511 -17.68 28.35 31.44
C GLU A 511 -19.20 28.57 31.40
N GLU A 512 -19.98 27.51 31.14
CA GLU A 512 -21.45 27.52 31.23
C GLU A 512 -21.99 27.39 32.67
N GLY A 513 -21.12 27.23 33.67
CA GLY A 513 -21.52 27.06 35.08
C GLY A 513 -22.20 25.71 35.39
N ARG A 514 -22.17 24.75 34.47
CA ARG A 514 -22.73 23.39 34.63
C ARG A 514 -21.84 22.48 35.47
N LEU A 515 -20.53 22.74 35.44
CA LEU A 515 -19.51 22.10 36.26
C LEU A 515 -18.62 23.15 36.92
N LYS A 516 -17.91 22.75 37.98
CA LYS A 516 -16.80 23.51 38.56
C LYS A 516 -15.55 22.66 38.55
N LEU A 517 -14.39 23.29 38.41
CA LEU A 517 -13.10 22.59 38.53
C LEU A 517 -12.89 21.92 39.89
N SER A 518 -13.62 22.36 40.92
CA SER A 518 -13.63 21.78 42.27
C SER A 518 -14.65 20.66 42.47
N ASP A 519 -15.52 20.38 41.49
CA ASP A 519 -16.53 19.33 41.63
C ASP A 519 -15.87 17.96 41.79
N SER A 520 -16.44 17.13 42.66
CA SER A 520 -15.95 15.78 42.96
C SER A 520 -16.78 14.72 42.24
N PRO A 521 -16.15 13.68 41.63
CA PRO A 521 -16.86 12.54 41.07
C PRO A 521 -17.77 11.86 42.09
N SER A 522 -17.35 11.77 43.36
CA SER A 522 -18.15 11.15 44.45
C SER A 522 -19.47 11.86 44.71
N GLN A 523 -19.57 13.15 44.36
CA GLN A 523 -20.80 13.93 44.51
C GLN A 523 -21.72 13.82 43.29
N LEU A 524 -21.13 13.62 42.11
CA LEU A 524 -21.87 13.64 40.83
C LEU A 524 -22.26 12.25 40.33
N LEU A 525 -21.47 11.22 40.65
CA LEU A 525 -21.59 9.89 40.07
C LEU A 525 -21.93 8.87 41.16
N SER A 526 -23.19 8.44 41.20
CA SER A 526 -23.68 7.45 42.19
C SER A 526 -22.97 6.08 42.10
N TYR A 527 -22.31 5.78 40.98
CA TYR A 527 -21.55 4.56 40.73
C TYR A 527 -20.03 4.71 40.95
N TRP A 528 -19.56 5.91 41.29
CA TRP A 528 -18.19 6.11 41.78
C TRP A 528 -18.17 5.88 43.30
N PRO A 529 -17.32 5.00 43.83
CA PRO A 529 -17.36 4.70 45.25
C PRO A 529 -16.83 5.87 46.09
N ASN A 530 -17.42 6.05 47.27
CA ASN A 530 -16.91 6.99 48.26
C ASN A 530 -15.66 6.48 48.96
N ASN A 531 -15.48 5.16 48.99
CA ASN A 531 -14.29 4.50 49.50
C ASN A 531 -14.08 3.13 48.84
N VAL A 532 -12.83 2.67 48.80
CA VAL A 532 -12.50 1.29 48.38
C VAL A 532 -11.88 0.56 49.55
N GLU A 533 -12.34 -0.66 49.83
CA GLU A 533 -11.72 -1.49 50.86
C GLU A 533 -10.43 -2.12 50.32
N VAL A 534 -9.32 -1.84 50.98
CA VAL A 534 -7.99 -2.39 50.65
C VAL A 534 -7.44 -3.13 51.85
N LYS A 535 -6.40 -3.95 51.70
CA LYS A 535 -5.75 -4.63 52.83
C LYS A 535 -4.29 -4.19 52.94
N ASP A 536 -3.73 -4.19 54.15
CA ASP A 536 -2.28 -4.02 54.31
C ASP A 536 -1.53 -5.35 54.08
N ILE A 537 -0.19 -5.33 54.18
CA ILE A 537 0.65 -6.54 54.03
C ILE A 537 0.34 -7.64 55.06
N ASN A 538 -0.32 -7.28 56.17
CA ASN A 538 -0.70 -8.19 57.26
C ASN A 538 -2.18 -8.59 57.17
N GLY A 539 -2.87 -8.23 56.08
CA GLY A 539 -4.29 -8.54 55.88
C GLY A 539 -5.27 -7.64 56.65
N LYS A 540 -4.79 -6.59 57.33
CA LYS A 540 -5.65 -5.62 58.02
C LYS A 540 -6.45 -4.83 56.99
N LYS A 541 -7.76 -4.75 57.20
CA LYS A 541 -8.67 -3.95 56.38
C LYS A 541 -8.32 -2.46 56.54
N LEU A 542 -8.04 -1.81 55.41
CA LEU A 542 -7.85 -0.39 55.23
C LEU A 542 -8.97 0.15 54.34
N THR A 543 -9.21 1.45 54.42
CA THR A 543 -10.17 2.15 53.56
C THR A 543 -9.40 3.18 52.74
N GLU A 544 -9.66 3.20 51.44
CA GLU A 544 -9.18 4.22 50.52
C GLU A 544 -10.23 5.33 50.44
N ASP A 545 -10.20 6.24 51.41
CA ASP A 545 -11.11 7.39 51.55
C ASP A 545 -10.70 8.59 50.68
N ARG A 546 -9.49 8.57 50.12
CA ARG A 546 -8.95 9.67 49.29
C ARG A 546 -9.73 9.88 47.99
N TYR A 547 -10.59 8.95 47.60
CA TYR A 547 -11.50 9.07 46.45
C TYR A 547 -12.39 10.31 46.54
N ALA A 548 -12.85 10.66 47.75
CA ALA A 548 -13.69 11.83 47.97
C ALA A 548 -12.97 13.16 47.64
N ASN A 549 -11.62 13.17 47.68
CA ASN A 549 -10.79 14.35 47.44
C ASN A 549 -10.42 14.55 45.96
N ILE A 550 -10.83 13.64 45.07
CA ILE A 550 -10.64 13.81 43.64
C ILE A 550 -11.54 14.93 43.15
N THR A 551 -11.01 15.81 42.30
CA THR A 551 -11.76 16.91 41.68
C THR A 551 -11.61 16.86 40.16
N LEU A 552 -12.50 17.52 39.41
CA LEU A 552 -12.36 17.67 37.96
C LEU A 552 -10.98 18.23 37.58
N ARG A 553 -10.47 19.21 38.33
CA ARG A 553 -9.12 19.75 38.13
C ARG A 553 -8.05 18.66 38.20
N HIS A 554 -8.11 17.81 39.24
CA HIS A 554 -7.15 16.71 39.43
C HIS A 554 -7.18 15.69 38.28
N LEU A 555 -8.34 15.50 37.66
CA LEU A 555 -8.48 14.60 36.51
C LEU A 555 -7.84 15.20 35.26
N LEU A 556 -8.14 16.47 34.96
CA LEU A 556 -7.67 17.14 33.74
C LEU A 556 -6.16 17.40 33.72
N ASN A 557 -5.52 17.58 34.88
CA ASN A 557 -4.08 17.83 34.99
C ASN A 557 -3.25 16.59 35.40
N ASN A 558 -3.84 15.39 35.39
CA ASN A 558 -3.18 14.14 35.79
C ASN A 558 -2.62 14.15 37.23
N SER A 559 -3.29 14.81 38.17
CA SER A 559 -2.91 14.83 39.59
C SER A 559 -3.92 14.11 40.48
N SER A 560 -4.69 13.14 39.98
CA SER A 560 -5.72 12.43 40.75
C SER A 560 -5.19 11.23 41.54
N GLY A 561 -4.01 10.71 41.19
CA GLY A 561 -3.48 9.45 41.72
C GLY A 561 -4.12 8.20 41.10
N ILE A 562 -5.08 8.35 40.17
CA ILE A 562 -5.72 7.21 39.49
C ILE A 562 -4.71 6.53 38.56
N GLN A 563 -4.57 5.21 38.70
CA GLN A 563 -3.63 4.42 37.91
C GLN A 563 -3.95 4.38 36.41
N HIS A 564 -2.91 4.15 35.59
CA HIS A 564 -3.01 3.95 34.15
C HIS A 564 -3.24 2.47 33.77
N TYR A 565 -3.46 2.17 32.48
CA TYR A 565 -3.66 0.82 31.96
C TYR A 565 -2.59 -0.17 32.46
N GLY A 566 -2.97 -1.42 32.73
CA GLY A 566 -2.02 -2.48 33.08
C GLY A 566 -1.46 -2.42 34.50
N ARG A 567 -1.34 -1.23 35.11
CA ARG A 567 -1.00 -1.09 36.54
C ARG A 567 -2.08 -1.63 37.50
N GLY A 568 -3.21 -2.09 36.94
CA GLY A 568 -4.25 -2.88 37.62
C GLY A 568 -4.92 -3.95 36.73
N LYS A 569 -4.36 -4.30 35.55
CA LYS A 569 -4.87 -5.37 34.67
C LYS A 569 -3.79 -6.44 34.49
N ASN A 570 -3.71 -7.37 35.43
CA ASN A 570 -3.49 -8.81 35.25
C ASN A 570 -3.16 -9.46 36.61
N GLU A 571 -3.52 -10.73 36.70
CA GLU A 571 -3.56 -11.61 37.86
C GLU A 571 -2.36 -11.43 38.82
N SER A 572 -2.66 -11.35 40.12
CA SER A 572 -1.70 -11.53 41.23
C SER A 572 -0.53 -10.53 41.38
N GLN A 573 -0.57 -9.33 40.82
CA GLN A 573 0.39 -8.29 41.23
C GLN A 573 -0.01 -7.68 42.58
N VAL A 574 0.50 -8.25 43.68
CA VAL A 574 0.61 -7.55 44.95
C VAL A 574 1.82 -6.63 44.85
N THR A 575 1.60 -5.31 44.84
CA THR A 575 2.69 -4.33 44.99
C THR A 575 2.63 -3.71 46.38
N THR A 576 3.81 -3.59 47.01
CA THR A 576 3.94 -2.98 48.34
C THR A 576 4.09 -1.48 48.19
N TYR A 577 3.01 -0.73 48.43
CA TYR A 577 3.08 0.74 48.56
C TYR A 577 2.95 1.12 50.03
N LYS A 578 3.97 1.76 50.62
CA LYS A 578 4.00 2.13 52.05
C LYS A 578 3.55 0.99 53.00
N ASN A 579 4.06 -0.23 52.81
CA ASN A 579 3.67 -1.44 53.57
C ASN A 579 2.19 -1.87 53.41
N ARG A 580 1.55 -1.60 52.26
CA ARG A 580 0.18 -2.07 51.96
C ARG A 580 0.16 -3.12 50.85
N THR A 581 -0.67 -4.16 50.96
CA THR A 581 -0.91 -5.17 49.92
C THR A 581 -2.24 -4.89 49.23
N VAL A 582 -2.17 -4.21 48.09
CA VAL A 582 -3.35 -3.85 47.32
C VAL A 582 -3.76 -5.02 46.42
N LYS A 583 -5.03 -5.41 46.47
CA LYS A 583 -5.65 -6.26 45.44
C LYS A 583 -6.33 -5.36 44.41
N PHE A 584 -5.91 -5.47 43.16
CA PHE A 584 -6.49 -4.72 42.05
C PHE A 584 -7.89 -5.22 41.67
N ALA A 585 -8.71 -4.31 41.15
CA ALA A 585 -10.12 -4.53 40.83
C ALA A 585 -10.35 -5.68 39.83
N ASN A 586 -11.46 -6.40 40.02
CA ASN A 586 -11.96 -7.41 39.09
C ASN A 586 -12.24 -6.79 37.71
N ASN A 587 -11.73 -7.41 36.64
CA ASN A 587 -12.03 -7.07 35.24
C ASN A 587 -13.54 -7.19 34.98
N VAL A 588 -14.29 -6.10 35.07
CA VAL A 588 -15.66 -6.06 34.54
C VAL A 588 -15.58 -5.73 33.05
N GLU A 589 -16.24 -6.55 32.23
CA GLU A 589 -16.33 -6.34 30.78
C GLU A 589 -17.11 -5.06 30.48
N TYR A 590 -16.64 -4.28 29.50
CA TYR A 590 -17.35 -3.08 29.07
C TYR A 590 -18.66 -3.46 28.37
N THR A 591 -19.76 -2.81 28.74
CA THR A 591 -21.07 -3.01 28.14
C THR A 591 -21.44 -1.74 27.36
N PRO A 592 -21.51 -1.75 26.02
CA PRO A 592 -21.90 -0.58 25.24
C PRO A 592 -23.38 -0.21 25.48
N LEU A 593 -23.74 1.03 25.16
CA LEU A 593 -25.16 1.44 25.12
C LEU A 593 -25.88 0.74 23.95
N ILE A 594 -27.17 0.43 24.16
CA ILE A 594 -28.01 -0.32 23.21
C ILE A 594 -28.08 0.34 21.82
N ASN A 595 -28.02 1.68 21.77
CA ASN A 595 -28.12 2.46 20.54
C ASN A 595 -26.76 2.92 19.97
N GLY A 596 -25.65 2.40 20.51
CA GLY A 596 -24.34 3.01 20.29
C GLY A 596 -24.09 4.20 21.23
N GLY A 597 -22.84 4.70 21.28
CA GLY A 597 -22.42 5.76 22.20
C GLY A 597 -21.64 5.29 23.44
N TYR A 598 -21.14 6.28 24.18
CA TYR A 598 -20.28 6.10 25.36
C TYR A 598 -21.07 5.67 26.59
N ASN A 599 -20.72 4.51 27.18
CA ASN A 599 -21.28 4.11 28.47
C ASN A 599 -20.36 4.54 29.61
N ALA A 600 -20.61 5.73 30.17
CA ALA A 600 -19.84 6.30 31.27
C ALA A 600 -19.73 5.38 32.48
N LYS A 601 -20.85 4.79 32.93
CA LYS A 601 -20.88 3.87 34.08
C LYS A 601 -20.01 2.64 33.84
N SER A 602 -20.13 2.01 32.66
CA SER A 602 -19.35 0.83 32.33
C SER A 602 -17.86 1.14 32.13
N SER A 603 -17.54 2.27 31.49
CA SER A 603 -16.16 2.76 31.34
C SER A 603 -15.48 2.97 32.70
N VAL A 604 -16.17 3.60 33.65
CA VAL A 604 -15.68 3.84 35.02
C VAL A 604 -15.57 2.54 35.83
N SER A 605 -16.48 1.58 35.63
CA SER A 605 -16.48 0.31 36.36
C SER A 605 -15.21 -0.53 36.15
N GLN A 606 -14.45 -0.28 35.08
CA GLN A 606 -13.19 -0.98 34.81
C GLN A 606 -12.07 -0.65 35.81
N PHE A 607 -12.17 0.46 36.54
CA PHE A 607 -11.11 0.91 37.45
C PHE A 607 -11.60 1.52 38.76
N ASN A 608 -12.92 1.61 38.99
CA ASN A 608 -13.46 2.28 40.18
C ASN A 608 -13.13 1.60 41.52
N LYS A 609 -12.52 0.41 41.52
CA LYS A 609 -12.02 -0.28 42.73
C LYS A 609 -10.48 -0.35 42.79
N SER A 610 -9.79 0.43 41.96
CA SER A 610 -8.32 0.55 42.05
C SER A 610 -7.91 1.34 43.30
N VAL A 611 -6.61 1.44 43.54
CA VAL A 611 -6.06 2.26 44.65
C VAL A 611 -5.36 3.46 44.04
N LEU A 612 -5.34 4.58 44.76
CA LEU A 612 -4.61 5.77 44.30
C LEU A 612 -3.12 5.64 44.63
N ASP A 613 -2.25 5.98 43.68
CA ASP A 613 -0.79 5.96 43.89
C ASP A 613 -0.34 7.07 44.86
N PHE A 614 -1.11 8.16 45.00
CA PHE A 614 -0.86 9.28 45.90
C PHE A 614 -2.14 10.08 46.18
N ASP A 615 -2.07 11.03 47.12
CA ASP A 615 -3.22 11.87 47.47
C ASP A 615 -3.51 12.87 46.34
N PRO A 616 -4.78 13.07 45.95
CA PRO A 616 -5.13 13.98 44.87
C PRO A 616 -4.52 15.39 45.06
N GLY A 617 -3.85 15.88 44.01
CA GLY A 617 -3.18 17.17 43.96
C GLY A 617 -1.73 17.19 44.47
N LYS A 618 -1.21 16.06 44.99
CA LYS A 618 0.16 16.02 45.56
C LYS A 618 1.26 15.67 44.57
N ASP A 619 0.96 14.91 43.54
CA ASP A 619 1.95 14.44 42.57
C ASP A 619 1.31 14.26 41.18
N TYR A 620 2.13 13.96 40.18
CA TYR A 620 1.72 13.76 38.79
C TYR A 620 1.77 12.27 38.40
N LEU A 621 0.67 11.78 37.83
CA LEU A 621 0.59 10.46 37.22
C LEU A 621 -0.33 10.53 36.00
N TYR A 622 0.26 10.35 34.82
CA TYR A 622 -0.50 10.27 33.58
C TYR A 622 -1.56 9.16 33.64
N SER A 623 -2.83 9.53 33.44
CA SER A 623 -3.96 8.60 33.63
C SER A 623 -5.08 8.78 32.61
N SER A 624 -5.13 7.88 31.62
CA SER A 624 -6.30 7.73 30.76
C SER A 624 -7.60 7.46 31.53
N TYR A 625 -7.56 6.68 32.60
CA TYR A 625 -8.74 6.44 33.44
C TYR A 625 -9.21 7.69 34.18
N GLY A 626 -8.29 8.59 34.56
CA GLY A 626 -8.65 9.92 35.04
C GLY A 626 -9.50 10.71 34.05
N PHE A 627 -9.13 10.68 32.76
CA PHE A 627 -9.91 11.33 31.70
C PHE A 627 -11.23 10.62 31.40
N ASN A 628 -11.30 9.29 31.51
CA ASN A 628 -12.58 8.58 31.44
C ASN A 628 -13.53 9.05 32.56
N LEU A 629 -13.02 9.23 33.78
CA LEU A 629 -13.82 9.75 34.89
C LEU A 629 -14.28 11.20 34.65
N ALA A 630 -13.42 12.04 34.05
CA ALA A 630 -13.82 13.39 33.64
C ALA A 630 -14.93 13.36 32.59
N GLY A 631 -14.83 12.47 31.58
CA GLY A 631 -15.90 12.22 30.62
C GLY A 631 -17.21 11.78 31.28
N ALA A 632 -17.15 10.91 32.29
CA ALA A 632 -18.32 10.52 33.07
C ALA A 632 -18.94 11.68 33.88
N MET A 633 -18.12 12.60 34.41
CA MET A 633 -18.64 13.81 35.06
C MET A 633 -19.39 14.71 34.08
N ILE A 634 -18.88 14.87 32.85
CA ILE A 634 -19.56 15.60 31.78
C ILE A 634 -20.88 14.91 31.42
N ASP A 635 -20.83 13.58 31.23
CA ASP A 635 -21.98 12.74 30.93
C ASP A 635 -23.12 12.92 31.96
N SER A 636 -22.78 13.00 33.24
CA SER A 636 -23.76 13.19 34.33
C SER A 636 -24.56 14.50 34.25
N LYS A 637 -24.10 15.48 33.47
CA LYS A 637 -24.75 16.78 33.30
C LYS A 637 -25.54 16.90 31.99
N ILE A 638 -25.47 15.88 31.13
CA ILE A 638 -26.00 15.94 29.76
C ILE A 638 -26.93 14.76 29.50
N HIS A 639 -28.17 15.09 29.15
CA HIS A 639 -29.22 14.09 28.94
C HIS A 639 -28.87 13.09 27.81
N PHE A 640 -28.19 13.55 26.76
CA PHE A 640 -27.78 12.74 25.60
C PHE A 640 -26.32 12.22 25.68
N GLY A 641 -25.64 12.40 26.82
CA GLY A 641 -24.30 11.85 27.07
C GLY A 641 -23.12 12.68 26.57
N TYR A 642 -21.91 12.28 26.97
CA TYR A 642 -20.64 12.95 26.67
C TYR A 642 -20.35 13.10 25.17
N ASP A 643 -20.57 12.05 24.38
CA ASP A 643 -20.28 12.06 22.94
C ASP A 643 -21.19 13.04 22.19
N SER A 644 -22.45 13.18 22.60
CA SER A 644 -23.37 14.18 22.04
C SER A 644 -22.88 15.62 22.27
N TRP A 645 -22.33 15.90 23.47
CA TRP A 645 -21.77 17.21 23.79
C TRP A 645 -20.57 17.52 22.91
N VAL A 646 -19.63 16.58 22.81
CA VAL A 646 -18.44 16.74 21.96
C VAL A 646 -18.82 16.95 20.50
N LYS A 647 -19.75 16.14 19.98
CA LYS A 647 -20.22 16.28 18.59
C LYS A 647 -20.82 17.66 18.35
N LYS A 648 -21.72 18.12 19.22
CA LYS A 648 -22.40 19.41 19.06
C LYS A 648 -21.49 20.63 19.26
N HIS A 649 -20.71 20.65 20.34
CA HIS A 649 -19.98 21.85 20.78
C HIS A 649 -18.54 21.94 20.26
N ILE A 650 -18.02 20.87 19.65
CA ILE A 650 -16.67 20.81 19.08
C ILE A 650 -16.72 20.39 17.61
N SER A 651 -17.17 19.17 17.28
CA SER A 651 -17.09 18.66 15.90
C SER A 651 -17.95 19.46 14.93
N VAL A 652 -19.24 19.63 15.19
CA VAL A 652 -20.16 20.41 14.33
C VAL A 652 -19.71 21.87 14.26
N ARG A 653 -19.30 22.45 15.40
CA ARG A 653 -18.84 23.84 15.47
C ARG A 653 -17.61 24.11 14.61
N LEU A 654 -16.69 23.16 14.51
CA LEU A 654 -15.47 23.28 13.70
C LEU A 654 -15.63 22.70 12.29
N GLY A 655 -16.77 22.07 11.97
CA GLY A 655 -16.97 21.37 10.70
C GLY A 655 -16.14 20.09 10.57
N LEU A 656 -15.84 19.37 11.66
CA LEU A 656 -15.07 18.12 11.62
C LEU A 656 -15.93 16.97 11.07
N ARG A 657 -15.94 16.80 9.74
CA ARG A 657 -16.89 15.92 9.03
C ARG A 657 -16.65 14.44 9.26
N ASN A 658 -15.43 14.05 9.66
CA ASN A 658 -15.04 12.65 9.82
C ASN A 658 -14.71 12.32 11.28
N PHE A 659 -15.23 13.07 12.25
CA PHE A 659 -14.92 12.89 13.67
C PHE A 659 -15.87 11.88 14.32
N ASP A 660 -15.36 10.67 14.53
CA ASP A 660 -16.15 9.51 14.94
C ASP A 660 -15.60 8.81 16.19
N GLU A 661 -16.46 8.05 16.85
CA GLU A 661 -16.05 7.08 17.85
C GLU A 661 -15.30 5.92 17.18
N ALA A 662 -14.14 5.54 17.73
CA ALA A 662 -13.33 4.44 17.24
C ALA A 662 -13.97 3.09 17.62
N LYS A 663 -15.06 2.75 16.92
CA LYS A 663 -15.93 1.60 17.16
C LYS A 663 -16.18 0.81 15.87
N GLY A 664 -16.27 -0.51 15.97
CA GLY A 664 -16.41 -1.42 14.83
C GLY A 664 -15.06 -1.93 14.35
N ALA A 665 -14.64 -3.08 14.86
CA ALA A 665 -13.31 -3.64 14.57
C ALA A 665 -13.06 -4.03 13.10
N LYS A 666 -14.11 -4.20 12.27
CA LYS A 666 -13.99 -4.87 10.96
C LYS A 666 -13.17 -4.14 9.90
N ASN A 667 -12.92 -2.84 10.06
CA ASN A 667 -12.26 -2.00 9.03
C ASN A 667 -11.07 -1.17 9.54
N ARG A 668 -10.62 -1.40 10.78
CA ARG A 668 -9.54 -0.61 11.38
C ARG A 668 -8.27 -1.43 11.40
N TYR A 669 -7.22 -0.86 10.83
CA TYR A 669 -5.96 -1.54 10.59
C TYR A 669 -4.82 -0.65 11.03
N GLY A 670 -3.73 -1.29 11.40
CA GLY A 670 -2.57 -0.61 11.91
C GLY A 670 -1.47 -1.61 12.18
N TYR A 671 -0.24 -1.16 11.99
CA TYR A 671 0.93 -1.97 12.19
C TYR A 671 1.37 -1.90 13.65
N GLN A 672 1.58 -3.07 14.24
CA GLN A 672 2.30 -3.21 15.49
C GLN A 672 3.38 -4.25 15.28
N VAL A 673 4.62 -3.89 15.63
CA VAL A 673 5.70 -4.86 15.72
C VAL A 673 5.62 -5.53 17.09
N PHE A 674 5.47 -6.85 17.14
CA PHE A 674 5.58 -7.61 18.39
C PHE A 674 7.05 -7.96 18.68
N GLU A 675 7.33 -8.54 19.86
CA GLU A 675 8.70 -8.93 20.27
C GLU A 675 9.39 -9.92 19.32
N ASP A 676 8.69 -10.48 18.32
CA ASP A 676 9.16 -11.40 17.28
C ASP A 676 9.42 -10.75 15.90
N GLY A 677 9.25 -9.44 15.79
CA GLY A 677 9.58 -8.65 14.60
C GLY A 677 8.44 -8.66 13.59
N ILE A 678 7.39 -9.44 13.88
CA ILE A 678 6.24 -9.59 13.01
C ILE A 678 5.42 -8.32 13.07
N TYR A 679 5.27 -7.69 11.91
CA TYR A 679 4.26 -6.67 11.65
C TYR A 679 2.89 -7.32 11.73
N SER A 680 2.23 -7.21 12.87
CA SER A 680 0.83 -7.52 12.97
C SER A 680 0.01 -6.39 12.36
N ASN A 681 -0.82 -6.74 11.38
CA ASN A 681 -1.85 -5.88 10.80
C ASN A 681 -3.23 -6.49 11.04
N GLU A 682 -3.46 -6.95 12.27
CA GLU A 682 -4.74 -7.50 12.69
C GLU A 682 -5.79 -6.38 12.84
N PRO A 683 -7.08 -6.68 12.61
CA PRO A 683 -8.15 -5.73 12.88
C PRO A 683 -8.07 -5.17 14.31
N LEU A 684 -8.12 -3.86 14.43
CA LEU A 684 -8.03 -3.17 15.71
C LEU A 684 -9.38 -3.21 16.43
N GLY A 685 -9.34 -3.51 17.73
CA GLY A 685 -10.54 -3.62 18.58
C GLY A 685 -11.20 -2.27 18.87
N ASP A 686 -12.36 -2.30 19.53
CA ASP A 686 -13.14 -1.12 19.89
C ASP A 686 -12.51 -0.34 21.05
N TYR A 687 -12.52 1.00 20.93
CA TYR A 687 -11.96 1.93 21.92
C TYR A 687 -13.03 2.84 22.54
N ASP A 688 -14.31 2.54 22.32
CA ASP A 688 -15.45 3.25 22.90
C ASP A 688 -15.44 3.24 24.44
N HIS A 689 -14.96 2.15 25.05
CA HIS A 689 -14.76 2.05 26.49
C HIS A 689 -13.77 3.07 27.08
N VAL A 690 -12.91 3.67 26.25
CA VAL A 690 -11.95 4.73 26.61
C VAL A 690 -12.14 5.99 25.74
N LEU A 691 -13.36 6.21 25.22
CA LEU A 691 -13.68 7.33 24.33
C LEU A 691 -13.10 8.68 24.82
N PRO A 692 -13.32 9.12 26.08
CA PRO A 692 -12.83 10.43 26.53
C PRO A 692 -11.31 10.57 26.61
N SER A 693 -10.58 9.46 26.69
CA SER A 693 -9.13 9.48 26.91
C SER A 693 -8.33 8.98 25.71
N GLY A 694 -8.95 8.29 24.76
CA GLY A 694 -8.24 7.63 23.68
C GLY A 694 -9.06 7.12 22.50
N GLY A 695 -10.39 7.25 22.51
CA GLY A 695 -11.25 6.52 21.57
C GLY A 695 -11.85 7.34 20.44
N TRP A 696 -11.41 8.57 20.19
CA TRP A 696 -11.81 9.32 18.99
C TRP A 696 -10.92 8.96 17.79
N GLU A 697 -11.51 8.89 16.60
CA GLU A 697 -10.81 8.73 15.33
C GLU A 697 -11.29 9.76 14.31
N SER A 698 -10.39 10.19 13.44
CA SER A 698 -10.72 11.14 12.39
C SER A 698 -9.62 11.26 11.33
N THR A 699 -9.79 12.18 10.39
CA THR A 699 -8.81 12.48 9.33
C THR A 699 -7.70 13.40 9.82
N ILE A 700 -6.65 13.55 9.00
CA ILE A 700 -5.56 14.50 9.26
C ILE A 700 -6.04 15.97 9.17
N CYS A 701 -7.00 16.25 8.29
CA CYS A 701 -7.56 17.59 8.08
C CYS A 701 -8.39 18.04 9.29
N ASP A 702 -9.20 17.13 9.85
CA ASP A 702 -9.96 17.39 11.07
C ASP A 702 -9.02 17.62 12.26
N LEU A 703 -7.91 16.88 12.35
CA LEU A 703 -6.92 17.06 13.41
C LEU A 703 -6.18 18.39 13.26
N ALA A 704 -5.83 18.79 12.05
CA ALA A 704 -5.22 20.08 11.76
C ALA A 704 -6.18 21.24 12.11
N THR A 705 -7.45 21.11 11.75
CA THR A 705 -8.51 22.08 12.07
C THR A 705 -8.66 22.24 13.57
N PHE A 706 -8.73 21.12 14.30
CA PHE A 706 -8.80 21.12 15.76
C PHE A 706 -7.54 21.74 16.40
N ALA A 707 -6.34 21.43 15.90
CA ALA A 707 -5.10 22.03 16.39
C ALA A 707 -5.05 23.55 16.19
N ARG A 708 -5.48 24.05 15.03
CA ARG A 708 -5.59 25.49 14.75
C ARG A 708 -6.60 26.15 15.70
N ALA A 709 -7.78 25.56 15.86
CA ALA A 709 -8.82 26.07 16.76
C ALA A 709 -8.36 26.15 18.23
N LEU A 710 -7.58 25.16 18.70
CA LEU A 710 -6.94 25.19 20.01
C LEU A 710 -5.94 26.34 20.13
N SER A 711 -5.10 26.56 19.11
CA SER A 711 -4.11 27.65 19.10
C SER A 711 -4.79 29.02 19.25
N ARG A 712 -5.90 29.23 18.54
CA ARG A 712 -6.69 30.48 18.53
C ARG A 712 -7.59 30.67 19.76
N GLY A 713 -7.99 29.58 20.41
CA GLY A 713 -9.00 29.64 21.47
C GLY A 713 -10.42 29.80 20.96
N GLU A 714 -10.72 29.22 19.78
CA GLU A 714 -12.06 29.30 19.19
C GLU A 714 -13.12 28.55 20.03
N LEU A 715 -12.68 27.56 20.82
CA LEU A 715 -13.57 26.63 21.52
C LEU A 715 -13.90 27.04 22.96
N ILE A 716 -13.01 27.78 23.63
CA ILE A 716 -13.08 28.17 25.05
C ILE A 716 -12.43 29.54 25.27
N LYS A 717 -12.90 30.30 26.27
CA LYS A 717 -12.39 31.65 26.58
C LYS A 717 -10.97 31.60 27.15
N GLU A 718 -10.75 30.74 28.14
CA GLU A 718 -9.46 30.62 28.85
C GLU A 718 -8.58 29.53 28.22
N LYS A 719 -8.24 29.68 26.93
CA LYS A 719 -7.51 28.66 26.15
C LYS A 719 -6.21 28.19 26.80
N ASP A 720 -5.48 29.12 27.43
CA ASP A 720 -4.21 28.84 28.09
C ASP A 720 -4.34 27.83 29.24
N ALA A 721 -5.53 27.68 29.84
CA ALA A 721 -5.76 26.67 30.88
C ALA A 721 -5.45 25.24 30.38
N LEU A 722 -5.56 24.97 29.08
CA LEU A 722 -5.25 23.68 28.49
C LEU A 722 -3.76 23.31 28.57
N TRP A 723 -2.85 24.28 28.65
CA TRP A 723 -1.40 24.04 28.64
C TRP A 723 -0.60 24.86 29.66
N LYS A 724 -1.25 25.70 30.47
CA LYS A 724 -0.61 26.44 31.57
C LYS A 724 -0.10 25.46 32.63
N ASN A 725 1.06 25.77 33.20
CA ASN A 725 1.66 24.94 34.25
C ASN A 725 0.64 24.64 35.35
N SER A 726 0.48 23.34 35.65
CA SER A 726 -0.16 22.92 36.87
C SER A 726 0.77 23.16 38.08
N ASN A 727 0.21 23.13 39.28
CA ASN A 727 0.99 23.22 40.52
C ASN A 727 1.84 21.97 40.79
N VAL A 728 1.69 20.91 39.99
CA VAL A 728 2.20 19.57 40.30
C VAL A 728 3.24 19.10 39.30
N LEU A 729 3.06 19.42 38.01
CA LEU A 729 4.05 19.20 36.96
C LEU A 729 4.21 20.46 36.11
N ARG A 730 5.46 20.95 36.02
CA ARG A 730 5.85 21.96 35.03
C ARG A 730 5.83 21.30 33.65
N GLY A 731 4.96 21.80 32.77
CA GLY A 731 4.84 21.30 31.39
C GLY A 731 3.62 20.42 31.08
N TYR A 732 2.65 20.28 31.99
CA TYR A 732 1.33 19.71 31.68
C TYR A 732 0.21 20.61 32.23
N GLY A 733 -0.77 20.93 31.38
CA GLY A 733 -1.98 21.70 31.72
C GLY A 733 -3.22 20.81 31.78
N PHE A 734 -4.35 21.26 31.20
CA PHE A 734 -5.51 20.41 31.00
C PHE A 734 -5.46 19.69 29.64
N GLY A 735 -4.99 18.44 29.65
CA GLY A 735 -4.99 17.57 28.47
C GLY A 735 -3.93 17.86 27.42
N LEU A 736 -3.06 18.88 27.60
CA LEU A 736 -1.96 19.22 26.70
C LEU A 736 -0.65 19.45 27.46
N ASN A 737 0.46 19.06 26.82
CA ASN A 737 1.81 19.36 27.31
C ASN A 737 2.25 20.75 26.84
N ARG A 738 3.21 21.33 27.55
CA ARG A 738 3.84 22.61 27.21
C ARG A 738 5.35 22.52 27.42
N ALA A 739 6.10 23.12 26.50
CA ALA A 739 7.52 23.39 26.68
C ALA A 739 7.90 24.76 26.11
N GLY A 740 9.06 25.29 26.53
CA GLY A 740 9.53 26.61 26.12
C GLY A 740 8.83 27.78 26.83
N THR A 741 9.19 28.99 26.45
CA THR A 741 8.71 30.27 27.02
C THR A 741 8.58 31.33 25.93
N GLY A 742 7.71 32.32 26.13
CA GLY A 742 7.50 33.39 25.15
C GLY A 742 7.10 32.82 23.79
N ASN A 743 7.75 33.30 22.72
CA ASN A 743 7.48 32.91 21.34
C ASN A 743 7.87 31.45 21.02
N ASP A 744 8.72 30.83 21.84
CA ASP A 744 9.13 29.42 21.71
C ASP A 744 8.24 28.48 22.51
N THR A 745 7.17 29.00 23.11
CA THR A 745 6.15 28.17 23.75
C THR A 745 5.55 27.24 22.70
N ARG A 746 5.71 25.95 22.92
CA ARG A 746 5.10 24.90 22.12
C ARG A 746 4.14 24.10 22.98
N VAL A 747 2.98 23.80 22.39
CA VAL A 747 1.92 23.01 22.99
C VAL A 747 1.76 21.73 22.19
N PHE A 748 1.73 20.58 22.87
CA PHE A 748 1.77 19.31 22.16
C PHE A 748 1.12 18.17 22.95
N HIS A 749 0.71 17.12 22.24
CA HIS A 749 0.33 15.85 22.85
C HIS A 749 0.55 14.71 21.86
N GLY A 750 1.12 13.60 22.36
CA GLY A 750 1.22 12.35 21.61
C GLY A 750 0.06 11.41 21.90
N GLY A 751 -0.21 10.49 20.99
CA GLY A 751 -1.21 9.44 21.14
C GLY A 751 -0.64 8.10 20.70
N THR A 752 -0.91 7.04 21.48
CA THR A 752 -0.64 5.66 21.09
C THR A 752 -1.83 4.80 21.46
N ASN A 753 -2.33 4.05 20.48
CA ASN A 753 -3.21 2.90 20.67
C ASN A 753 -2.58 1.71 19.93
N LYS A 754 -3.20 0.52 20.02
CA LYS A 754 -2.74 -0.64 19.26
C LYS A 754 -2.76 -0.28 17.77
N GLY A 755 -1.65 -0.51 17.07
CA GLY A 755 -1.53 -0.24 15.63
C GLY A 755 -1.59 1.23 15.19
N SER A 756 -1.69 2.20 16.10
CA SER A 756 -1.89 3.61 15.73
C SER A 756 -1.07 4.56 16.60
N ARG A 757 -0.49 5.59 15.95
CA ARG A 757 0.26 6.66 16.58
C ARG A 757 -0.24 8.01 16.05
N ALA A 758 -0.34 8.98 16.94
CA ALA A 758 -0.75 10.34 16.62
C ALA A 758 0.16 11.33 17.32
N TYR A 759 0.37 12.49 16.70
CA TYR A 759 1.09 13.59 17.29
C TYR A 759 0.48 14.92 16.86
N LEU A 760 0.32 15.82 17.82
CA LEU A 760 -0.14 17.20 17.61
C LEU A 760 0.85 18.13 18.30
N LEU A 761 1.29 19.15 17.58
CA LEU A 761 2.17 20.21 18.03
C LEU A 761 1.68 21.54 17.43
N PHE A 762 1.67 22.60 18.23
CA PHE A 762 1.48 23.96 17.73
C PHE A 762 2.21 24.99 18.57
N PHE A 763 2.48 26.14 17.96
CA PHE A 763 3.09 27.33 18.56
C PHE A 763 2.00 28.40 18.68
N PRO A 764 1.50 28.69 19.90
CA PRO A 764 0.40 29.64 20.07
C PRO A 764 0.74 31.08 19.65
N SER A 765 2.03 31.41 19.56
CA SER A 765 2.51 32.76 19.25
C SER A 765 2.28 33.19 17.81
N ASP A 766 2.25 32.25 16.86
CA ASP A 766 2.01 32.55 15.44
C ASP A 766 1.14 31.52 14.72
N GLU A 767 0.44 30.67 15.48
CA GLU A 767 -0.49 29.67 14.97
C GLU A 767 0.14 28.66 14.00
N THR A 768 1.46 28.46 14.09
CA THR A 768 2.13 27.40 13.34
C THR A 768 1.88 26.05 14.01
N GLY A 769 1.47 25.04 13.25
CA GLY A 769 1.21 23.71 13.77
C GLY A 769 1.68 22.57 12.88
N ILE A 770 1.94 21.42 13.52
CA ILE A 770 2.30 20.16 12.89
C ILE A 770 1.44 19.07 13.51
N VAL A 771 0.69 18.36 12.68
CA VAL A 771 -0.08 17.18 13.09
C VAL A 771 0.32 15.98 12.25
N ILE A 772 0.44 14.81 12.88
CA ILE A 772 0.88 13.58 12.23
C ILE A 772 0.02 12.42 12.73
N LEU A 773 -0.50 11.61 11.80
CA LEU A 773 -1.17 10.34 12.10
C LEU A 773 -0.42 9.22 11.38
N ALA A 774 -0.13 8.11 12.06
CA ALA A 774 0.51 6.96 11.47
C ALA A 774 -0.17 5.66 11.93
N PRO A 775 -0.51 4.74 11.02
CA PRO A 775 -0.97 3.40 11.36
C PRO A 775 0.21 2.54 11.83
N PHE A 776 1.07 3.04 12.72
CA PHE A 776 2.23 2.32 13.24
C PHE A 776 2.54 2.71 14.68
N ALA A 777 2.26 1.82 15.62
CA ALA A 777 2.30 2.12 17.05
C ALA A 777 3.68 2.53 17.58
N GLN A 778 4.77 2.06 16.95
CA GLN A 778 6.16 2.34 17.34
C GLN A 778 6.78 3.55 16.64
N ALA A 779 6.03 4.29 15.82
CA ALA A 779 6.57 5.49 15.16
C ALA A 779 6.97 6.58 16.19
N GLU A 780 8.18 7.13 16.05
CA GLU A 780 8.69 8.27 16.81
C GLU A 780 8.30 9.59 16.10
N LEU A 781 6.99 9.87 16.09
CA LEU A 781 6.41 11.03 15.41
C LEU A 781 6.87 12.37 15.98
N GLU A 782 7.27 12.42 17.25
CA GLU A 782 7.87 13.62 17.83
C GLU A 782 9.20 13.95 17.14
N ARG A 783 10.06 12.97 16.88
CA ARG A 783 11.31 13.19 16.12
C ARG A 783 11.00 13.74 14.73
N MET A 784 10.00 13.18 14.06
CA MET A 784 9.56 13.68 12.75
C MET A 784 9.08 15.14 12.82
N ALA A 785 8.26 15.49 13.81
CA ALA A 785 7.84 16.87 14.02
C ALA A 785 9.01 17.82 14.33
N ARG A 786 9.97 17.41 15.18
CA ARG A 786 11.17 18.22 15.47
C ARG A 786 12.02 18.46 14.21
N ASN A 787 12.21 17.43 13.39
CA ASN A 787 12.96 17.54 12.15
C ASN A 787 12.26 18.47 11.15
N LEU A 788 10.93 18.40 11.06
CA LEU A 788 10.14 19.34 10.27
C LEU A 788 10.26 20.78 10.77
N VAL A 789 10.27 21.00 12.09
CA VAL A 789 10.49 22.33 12.68
C VAL A 789 11.83 22.90 12.22
N GLU A 790 12.92 22.13 12.34
CA GLU A 790 14.25 22.59 11.92
C GLU A 790 14.37 22.75 10.39
N ASP A 791 13.89 21.78 9.60
CA ASP A 791 14.00 21.79 8.14
C ASP A 791 13.22 22.92 7.49
N LEU A 792 12.01 23.18 7.99
CA LEU A 792 11.18 24.29 7.53
C LEU A 792 11.54 25.62 8.18
N LYS A 793 12.58 25.65 9.04
CA LYS A 793 13.03 26.86 9.75
C LYS A 793 11.90 27.48 10.59
N ILE A 794 11.01 26.65 11.12
CA ILE A 794 10.02 27.07 12.11
C ILE A 794 10.80 27.24 13.42
N ARG A 795 10.96 28.47 13.92
CA ARG A 795 11.79 28.75 15.12
C ARG A 795 13.20 28.14 15.01
N PRO A 796 14.06 28.62 14.09
CA PRO A 796 15.37 28.01 13.84
C PRO A 796 16.22 27.90 15.10
N GLY A 797 16.83 26.73 15.33
CA GLY A 797 17.68 26.49 16.50
C GLY A 797 16.90 26.16 17.78
N LEU A 798 15.59 25.94 17.70
CA LEU A 798 14.77 25.50 18.83
C LEU A 798 15.19 24.10 19.33
N TYR A 799 15.62 23.23 18.42
CA TYR A 799 16.14 21.90 18.74
C TYR A 799 17.64 21.80 18.45
N SER A 800 18.40 21.25 19.40
CA SER A 800 19.82 20.94 19.24
C SER A 800 20.03 19.43 19.11
N SER A 801 20.31 18.92 17.90
CA SER A 801 21.07 17.68 17.74
C SER A 801 21.30 17.30 16.28
N GLU A 802 22.44 16.66 16.04
CA GLU A 802 22.80 15.91 14.83
C GLU A 802 21.65 15.02 14.32
N LYS A 803 21.33 15.14 13.03
CA LYS A 803 20.41 14.26 12.32
C LYS A 803 21.12 12.96 11.94
N LYS A 804 21.43 12.11 12.91
CA LYS A 804 22.01 10.79 12.59
C LYS A 804 20.91 9.87 12.01
N PRO A 805 21.20 9.12 10.92
CA PRO A 805 20.39 7.96 10.54
C PRO A 805 20.31 7.00 11.72
N MET A 806 19.17 6.33 11.86
CA MET A 806 18.98 5.31 12.89
C MET A 806 19.01 3.94 12.23
N ASP A 807 20.07 3.17 12.49
CA ASP A 807 20.17 1.75 12.15
C ASP A 807 20.05 0.95 13.44
N LYS A 808 18.94 1.12 14.16
CA LYS A 808 18.70 0.37 15.40
C LYS A 808 17.87 -0.86 15.12
N CYS A 809 18.27 -1.98 15.74
CA CYS A 809 17.32 -3.05 15.99
C CYS A 809 16.10 -2.45 16.69
N ARG A 810 14.94 -2.54 16.03
CA ARG A 810 13.71 -2.10 16.68
C ARG A 810 13.34 -3.12 17.72
N ARG A 811 13.08 -2.66 18.94
CA ARG A 811 12.50 -3.47 20.01
C ARG A 811 11.29 -4.20 19.44
N GLY A 812 11.48 -5.47 19.14
CA GLY A 812 10.60 -6.12 18.21
C GLY A 812 11.28 -7.23 17.43
N MET A 813 12.39 -7.00 16.74
CA MET A 813 13.03 -8.05 15.93
C MET A 813 13.70 -9.13 16.81
N LYS A 814 12.96 -10.01 17.51
CA LYS A 814 13.52 -11.35 17.77
C LYS A 814 13.52 -12.05 16.42
N SER A 815 14.65 -12.00 15.74
CA SER A 815 14.91 -13.01 14.74
C SER A 815 14.92 -14.35 15.48
N ASP A 816 14.21 -15.34 14.94
CA ASP A 816 14.68 -16.71 15.11
C ASP A 816 16.19 -16.76 14.77
N LYS A 817 16.91 -17.78 15.26
CA LYS A 817 18.37 -17.95 15.31
C LYS A 817 19.12 -17.80 13.94
N ASP A 818 18.96 -16.70 13.25
CA ASP A 818 19.72 -16.31 12.08
C ASP A 818 20.91 -15.52 12.61
N LEU A 819 22.08 -15.97 12.20
CA LEU A 819 23.35 -15.43 12.68
C LEU A 819 23.88 -14.51 11.60
N PHE A 820 24.60 -13.48 12.00
CA PHE A 820 25.19 -12.55 11.05
C PHE A 820 26.70 -12.49 11.28
N ILE A 821 27.45 -12.43 10.18
CA ILE A 821 28.88 -12.10 10.17
C ILE A 821 29.00 -10.78 9.44
N GLY A 822 29.84 -9.89 9.95
CA GLY A 822 30.16 -8.64 9.27
C GLY A 822 31.64 -8.37 9.32
N VAL A 823 32.07 -7.60 8.32
CA VAL A 823 33.46 -7.28 8.08
C VAL A 823 33.61 -5.76 8.17
N TRP A 824 34.24 -5.23 9.22
CA TRP A 824 34.38 -3.78 9.41
C TRP A 824 35.80 -3.25 9.17
N ARG A 825 35.87 -2.02 8.64
CA ARG A 825 37.10 -1.31 8.35
C ARG A 825 37.04 0.15 8.83
N LYS A 826 38.13 0.66 9.38
CA LYS A 826 38.20 2.05 9.85
C LYS A 826 38.41 3.02 8.69
N THR A 827 37.44 3.88 8.46
CA THR A 827 37.38 4.76 7.27
C THR A 827 36.54 6.01 7.55
N GLY A 828 35.43 5.87 8.30
CA GLY A 828 34.64 6.98 8.86
C GLY A 828 33.47 7.48 8.00
N ASN A 829 33.10 6.80 6.91
CA ASN A 829 31.92 7.16 6.13
C ASN A 829 30.63 6.69 6.79
N GLU A 830 29.55 7.39 6.45
CA GLU A 830 28.19 7.10 6.88
C GLU A 830 27.59 5.98 6.02
N GLN A 831 27.08 4.94 6.69
CA GLN A 831 26.42 3.78 6.07
C GLN A 831 25.09 3.47 6.73
N ILE A 832 24.22 2.82 5.96
CA ILE A 832 22.87 2.39 6.31
C ILE A 832 22.71 0.93 5.89
N ILE A 833 22.17 0.08 6.77
CA ILE A 833 21.91 -1.33 6.46
C ILE A 833 20.42 -1.54 6.24
N ARG A 834 20.05 -2.31 5.22
CA ARG A 834 18.67 -2.77 4.97
C ARG A 834 18.67 -4.28 4.87
N THR A 835 17.74 -4.93 5.55
CA THR A 835 17.63 -6.39 5.54
C THR A 835 16.18 -6.84 5.38
N GLY A 836 15.99 -8.04 4.85
CA GLY A 836 14.71 -8.75 4.76
C GLY A 836 13.76 -8.21 3.70
N LEU A 837 14.27 -7.59 2.63
CA LEU A 837 13.43 -6.98 1.58
C LEU A 837 13.18 -7.97 0.44
N GLU A 838 11.94 -8.10 -0.04
CA GLU A 838 11.69 -8.81 -1.31
C GLU A 838 12.24 -7.96 -2.48
N LEU A 839 12.59 -8.58 -3.61
CA LEU A 839 13.28 -7.90 -4.74
C LEU A 839 12.63 -6.57 -5.18
N ALA A 840 11.29 -6.50 -5.23
CA ALA A 840 10.60 -5.26 -5.63
C ALA A 840 10.82 -4.14 -4.59
N GLU A 841 10.74 -4.48 -3.30
CA GLU A 841 10.97 -3.55 -2.20
C GLU A 841 12.44 -3.13 -2.13
N PHE A 842 13.36 -4.06 -2.38
CA PHE A 842 14.79 -3.77 -2.43
C PHE A 842 15.15 -2.80 -3.56
N ARG A 843 14.57 -2.98 -4.76
CA ARG A 843 14.76 -2.04 -5.89
C ARG A 843 14.18 -0.66 -5.61
N ASP A 844 13.01 -0.59 -4.98
CA ASP A 844 12.43 0.67 -4.52
C ASP A 844 13.36 1.35 -3.50
N GLU A 845 13.89 0.58 -2.55
CA GLU A 845 14.83 1.07 -1.55
C GLU A 845 16.12 1.59 -2.17
N ILE A 846 16.71 0.92 -3.18
CA ILE A 846 17.88 1.42 -3.92
C ILE A 846 17.59 2.77 -4.58
N LYS A 847 16.42 2.92 -5.21
CA LYS A 847 16.02 4.18 -5.85
C LYS A 847 15.88 5.29 -4.81
N ILE A 848 15.22 4.98 -3.71
CA ILE A 848 15.04 5.89 -2.59
C ILE A 848 16.40 6.33 -2.04
N MET A 849 17.30 5.39 -1.74
CA MET A 849 18.63 5.65 -1.22
C MET A 849 19.44 6.54 -2.18
N ARG A 850 19.33 6.30 -3.49
CA ARG A 850 19.93 7.13 -4.53
C ARG A 850 19.45 8.58 -4.49
N ASP A 851 18.16 8.81 -4.31
CA ASP A 851 17.57 10.14 -4.19
C ASP A 851 18.11 10.89 -2.96
N TYR A 852 18.55 10.16 -1.93
CA TYR A 852 19.19 10.69 -0.73
C TYR A 852 20.71 10.81 -0.82
N GLY A 853 21.31 10.46 -1.96
CA GLY A 853 22.76 10.53 -2.16
C GLY A 853 23.51 9.38 -1.50
N TYR A 854 22.89 8.22 -1.38
CA TYR A 854 23.52 6.95 -1.08
C TYR A 854 23.56 6.08 -2.34
N HIS A 855 24.44 5.08 -2.36
CA HIS A 855 24.49 4.04 -3.37
C HIS A 855 24.61 2.69 -2.69
N LEU A 856 24.23 1.62 -3.39
CA LEU A 856 24.40 0.25 -2.90
C LEU A 856 25.87 -0.08 -3.03
N ASP A 857 26.58 -0.32 -1.92
CA ASP A 857 28.00 -0.67 -1.96
C ASP A 857 28.19 -2.18 -2.05
N ASP A 858 27.29 -2.93 -1.43
CA ASP A 858 27.32 -4.38 -1.23
C ASP A 858 25.89 -4.90 -0.93
N PHE A 859 25.57 -6.15 -1.30
CA PHE A 859 24.26 -6.77 -1.07
C PHE A 859 24.29 -8.29 -1.01
N GLU A 860 23.38 -8.86 -0.23
CA GLU A 860 23.30 -10.31 -0.02
C GLU A 860 21.95 -10.88 -0.43
N ILE A 861 21.94 -12.16 -0.80
CA ILE A 861 20.71 -12.89 -1.07
C ILE A 861 20.54 -14.10 -0.17
N HIS A 862 19.37 -14.16 0.47
CA HIS A 862 19.02 -15.28 1.33
C HIS A 862 17.69 -15.91 0.94
N VAL A 863 17.58 -17.23 1.13
CA VAL A 863 16.36 -17.98 0.89
C VAL A 863 15.71 -18.36 2.22
N THR A 864 14.49 -17.90 2.43
CA THR A 864 13.69 -18.22 3.62
C THR A 864 13.16 -19.67 3.59
N ASN A 865 12.72 -20.17 4.74
CA ASN A 865 12.13 -21.52 4.87
C ASN A 865 10.90 -21.75 3.97
N ASP A 866 10.18 -20.70 3.58
CA ASP A 866 9.06 -20.74 2.63
C ASP A 866 9.50 -20.53 1.16
N HIS A 867 10.80 -20.67 0.88
CA HIS A 867 11.42 -20.57 -0.44
C HIS A 867 11.27 -19.19 -1.11
N LYS A 868 11.29 -18.12 -0.31
CA LYS A 868 11.35 -16.75 -0.83
C LYS A 868 12.78 -16.24 -0.79
N GLN A 869 13.15 -15.49 -1.83
CA GLN A 869 14.38 -14.71 -1.80
C GLN A 869 14.13 -13.39 -1.11
N ILE A 870 15.01 -13.07 -0.17
CA ILE A 870 15.11 -11.77 0.49
C ILE A 870 16.50 -11.21 0.24
N TYR A 871 16.57 -9.89 0.19
CA TYR A 871 17.75 -9.12 -0.14
C TYR A 871 18.12 -8.27 1.07
N ASP A 872 19.39 -8.35 1.44
CA ASP A 872 20.02 -7.48 2.41
C ASP A 872 21.00 -6.56 1.66
N GLY A 873 21.27 -5.36 2.16
CA GLY A 873 22.09 -4.39 1.43
C GLY A 873 22.73 -3.35 2.32
N VAL A 874 23.99 -3.05 2.00
CA VAL A 874 24.81 -2.02 2.64
C VAL A 874 24.83 -0.78 1.74
N PHE A 875 24.25 0.31 2.23
CA PHE A 875 24.17 1.57 1.52
C PHE A 875 25.20 2.56 2.05
N LYS A 876 25.98 3.15 1.15
CA LYS A 876 27.04 4.10 1.48
C LYS A 876 26.78 5.48 0.93
N LYS A 877 27.10 6.50 1.72
CA LYS A 877 26.96 7.89 1.30
C LYS A 877 27.90 8.20 0.14
N GLY A 878 27.35 8.76 -0.93
CA GLY A 878 28.04 9.02 -2.18
C GLY A 878 27.15 8.73 -3.39
N ARG A 879 27.57 9.19 -4.58
CA ARG A 879 26.85 8.93 -5.83
C ARG A 879 27.73 8.08 -6.75
N LYS A 880 27.21 6.92 -7.12
CA LYS A 880 27.75 6.06 -8.17
C LYS A 880 26.66 5.74 -9.19
N ILE A 881 27.06 5.52 -10.44
CA ILE A 881 26.12 5.03 -11.48
C ILE A 881 26.18 3.52 -11.42
N GLN A 882 25.10 2.91 -10.95
CA GLN A 882 25.01 1.48 -10.72
C GLN A 882 23.73 0.87 -11.27
N VAL A 883 23.83 -0.40 -11.66
CA VAL A 883 22.71 -1.20 -12.16
C VAL A 883 22.73 -2.57 -11.47
N LEU A 884 21.62 -2.92 -10.83
CA LEU A 884 21.41 -4.26 -10.25
C LEU A 884 20.69 -5.14 -11.28
N VAL A 885 21.29 -6.28 -11.61
CA VAL A 885 20.72 -7.33 -12.46
C VAL A 885 20.42 -8.53 -11.60
N THR A 886 19.25 -9.15 -11.75
CA THR A 886 18.84 -10.27 -10.87
C THR A 886 18.28 -11.44 -11.66
N GLY A 887 18.38 -12.65 -11.10
CA GLY A 887 17.69 -13.85 -11.57
C GLY A 887 18.18 -14.38 -12.93
N LYS A 888 19.47 -14.27 -13.24
CA LYS A 888 20.04 -14.73 -14.53
C LYS A 888 20.79 -16.03 -14.37
N GLY A 889 20.60 -16.98 -15.27
CA GLY A 889 21.55 -18.10 -15.37
C GLY A 889 22.93 -17.62 -15.82
N TYR A 890 23.99 -18.41 -15.58
CA TYR A 890 25.37 -18.02 -15.90
C TYR A 890 25.56 -17.52 -17.35
N ALA A 891 25.02 -18.25 -18.33
CA ALA A 891 25.14 -17.88 -19.75
C ALA A 891 24.42 -16.55 -20.09
N ASP A 892 23.30 -16.26 -19.44
CA ASP A 892 22.58 -14.99 -19.61
C ASP A 892 23.31 -13.87 -18.87
N MET A 893 23.91 -14.15 -17.71
CA MET A 893 24.71 -13.17 -16.97
C MET A 893 25.92 -12.72 -17.79
N LEU A 894 26.61 -13.63 -18.48
CA LEU A 894 27.71 -13.26 -19.39
C LEU A 894 27.26 -12.34 -20.53
N GLN A 895 26.03 -12.51 -21.04
CA GLN A 895 25.47 -11.60 -22.04
C GLN A 895 25.23 -10.21 -21.44
N GLU A 896 24.70 -10.13 -20.21
CA GLU A 896 24.51 -8.87 -19.50
C GLU A 896 25.86 -8.18 -19.21
N VAL A 897 26.88 -8.93 -18.79
CA VAL A 897 28.25 -8.43 -18.59
C VAL A 897 28.78 -7.79 -19.87
N ASN A 898 28.71 -8.49 -21.00
CA ASN A 898 29.16 -7.94 -22.29
C ASN A 898 28.34 -6.72 -22.71
N ARG A 899 27.02 -6.74 -22.46
CA ARG A 899 26.12 -5.62 -22.76
C ARG A 899 26.48 -4.39 -21.93
N PHE A 900 26.70 -4.52 -20.63
CA PHE A 900 27.02 -3.40 -19.74
C PHE A 900 28.44 -2.88 -19.93
N ARG A 901 29.41 -3.74 -20.28
CA ARG A 901 30.76 -3.30 -20.67
C ARG A 901 30.74 -2.30 -21.82
N SER A 902 29.87 -2.50 -22.81
CA SER A 902 29.68 -1.54 -23.91
C SER A 902 29.18 -0.16 -23.44
N GLN A 903 28.65 -0.07 -22.22
CA GLN A 903 28.14 1.13 -21.57
C GLN A 903 29.08 1.67 -20.48
N ASN A 904 30.33 1.15 -20.41
CA ASN A 904 31.33 1.47 -19.38
C ASN A 904 30.87 1.12 -17.95
N LEU A 905 30.06 0.08 -17.82
CA LEU A 905 29.61 -0.52 -16.55
C LEU A 905 30.25 -1.90 -16.43
N GLU A 906 30.85 -2.19 -15.28
CA GLU A 906 31.48 -3.48 -15.00
C GLU A 906 30.90 -4.09 -13.73
N ILE A 907 30.84 -5.42 -13.68
CA ILE A 907 30.37 -6.14 -12.49
C ILE A 907 31.38 -5.94 -11.35
N VAL A 908 30.87 -5.60 -10.17
CA VAL A 908 31.65 -5.38 -8.94
C VAL A 908 31.29 -6.35 -7.82
N ASP A 909 30.15 -7.03 -7.94
CA ASP A 909 29.54 -7.85 -6.90
C ASP A 909 28.58 -8.87 -7.54
N VAL A 910 28.51 -10.10 -7.04
CA VAL A 910 27.69 -11.20 -7.56
C VAL A 910 27.12 -12.07 -6.43
N GLU A 911 25.81 -12.28 -6.47
CA GLU A 911 25.08 -13.03 -5.44
C GLU A 911 24.33 -14.23 -5.99
N TYR A 912 24.41 -15.35 -5.26
CA TYR A 912 23.69 -16.57 -5.55
C TYR A 912 22.18 -16.47 -5.21
N GLY A 913 21.33 -17.03 -6.07
CA GLY A 913 19.89 -17.11 -5.85
C GLY A 913 19.19 -18.30 -6.51
N LEU A 914 17.93 -18.56 -6.15
CA LEU A 914 17.07 -19.61 -6.70
C LEU A 914 16.21 -19.13 -7.90
N PHE A 915 16.11 -19.97 -8.94
CA PHE A 915 15.38 -19.71 -10.19
C PHE A 915 13.94 -20.27 -10.20
N ASP A 916 13.74 -21.49 -9.70
CA ASP A 916 12.48 -22.23 -9.60
C ASP A 916 12.46 -23.14 -8.35
N PRO A 917 11.90 -22.68 -7.22
CA PRO A 917 11.85 -23.46 -5.99
C PRO A 917 10.99 -24.74 -6.08
N SER A 918 10.35 -25.02 -7.22
CA SER A 918 9.59 -26.25 -7.48
C SER A 918 10.37 -27.33 -8.23
N SER A 919 11.61 -27.05 -8.67
CA SER A 919 12.50 -28.00 -9.33
C SER A 919 13.33 -28.77 -8.30
N ASP A 920 13.28 -30.11 -8.36
CA ASP A 920 14.15 -31.00 -7.57
C ASP A 920 15.62 -31.00 -8.08
N ASP A 921 15.88 -30.40 -9.26
CA ASP A 921 17.21 -30.29 -9.85
C ASP A 921 17.85 -28.95 -9.48
N LEU A 922 18.77 -28.99 -8.51
CA LEU A 922 19.43 -27.82 -7.92
C LEU A 922 20.39 -27.11 -8.89
N MET A 923 20.85 -27.77 -9.95
CA MET A 923 21.72 -27.15 -10.97
C MET A 923 20.93 -26.27 -11.93
N LEU A 924 19.74 -26.73 -12.34
CA LEU A 924 18.80 -25.96 -13.15
C LEU A 924 18.06 -24.86 -12.36
N ASN A 925 18.28 -24.82 -11.04
CA ASN A 925 17.63 -23.91 -10.09
C ASN A 925 18.54 -22.74 -9.66
N SER A 926 19.77 -22.65 -10.16
CA SER A 926 20.71 -21.59 -9.78
C SER A 926 20.56 -20.33 -10.65
N SER A 927 20.59 -19.17 -10.01
CA SER A 927 20.61 -17.86 -10.65
C SER A 927 21.69 -17.00 -10.02
N LEU A 928 22.22 -16.08 -10.81
CA LEU A 928 23.15 -15.04 -10.41
C LEU A 928 22.43 -13.70 -10.42
N ASN A 929 22.82 -12.88 -9.47
CA ASN A 929 22.43 -11.50 -9.33
C ASN A 929 23.73 -10.71 -9.26
N ALA A 930 23.77 -9.52 -9.85
CA ALA A 930 25.03 -8.81 -10.02
C ALA A 930 24.83 -7.30 -9.93
N LEU A 931 25.73 -6.65 -9.20
CA LEU A 931 25.83 -5.20 -9.18
C LEU A 931 26.86 -4.74 -10.21
N PHE A 932 26.45 -3.85 -11.10
CA PHE A 932 27.31 -3.21 -12.08
C PHE A 932 27.59 -1.77 -11.68
N GLU A 933 28.83 -1.33 -11.81
CA GLU A 933 29.27 0.01 -11.45
C GLU A 933 30.05 0.68 -12.60
N LYS A 934 29.77 1.97 -12.82
CA LYS A 934 30.41 2.72 -13.90
C LYS A 934 31.86 3.08 -13.53
N GLY A 935 32.80 2.72 -14.39
CA GLY A 935 34.22 3.02 -14.19
C GLY A 935 34.94 2.07 -13.22
N ALA A 936 34.30 0.95 -12.86
CA ALA A 936 34.95 -0.11 -12.11
C ALA A 936 36.00 -0.87 -12.97
N PRO A 937 37.00 -1.53 -12.34
CA PRO A 937 38.03 -2.27 -13.07
C PRO A 937 37.45 -3.46 -13.83
N LEU A 938 37.93 -3.69 -15.07
CA LEU A 938 37.56 -4.86 -15.88
C LEU A 938 37.72 -6.15 -15.07
N SER A 939 36.63 -6.90 -14.98
CA SER A 939 36.54 -8.14 -14.21
C SER A 939 36.30 -9.36 -15.10
N THR A 940 36.40 -10.55 -14.55
CA THR A 940 36.16 -11.83 -15.21
C THR A 940 35.29 -12.67 -14.27
N LEU A 941 34.07 -13.00 -14.73
CA LEU A 941 33.14 -13.88 -14.02
C LEU A 941 33.31 -15.30 -14.53
N GLU A 942 33.51 -16.26 -13.61
CA GLU A 942 33.80 -17.64 -13.95
C GLU A 942 32.60 -18.58 -13.77
N SER A 943 32.50 -19.62 -14.59
CA SER A 943 31.42 -20.61 -14.50
C SER A 943 31.52 -21.40 -13.20
N TRP A 944 30.40 -21.92 -12.70
CA TRP A 944 30.36 -22.86 -11.58
C TRP A 944 31.41 -23.99 -11.71
N LYS A 945 32.26 -24.14 -10.69
CA LYS A 945 33.32 -25.16 -10.58
C LYS A 945 33.13 -25.98 -9.31
N THR A 946 33.58 -27.23 -9.31
CA THR A 946 33.74 -27.97 -8.05
C THR A 946 34.79 -27.30 -7.16
N GLN A 947 34.77 -27.56 -5.84
CA GLN A 947 35.74 -26.98 -4.91
C GLN A 947 37.20 -27.16 -5.39
N SER A 948 37.58 -28.37 -5.80
CA SER A 948 38.94 -28.67 -6.25
C SER A 948 39.31 -27.91 -7.53
N GLU A 949 38.39 -27.83 -8.49
CA GLU A 949 38.59 -27.06 -9.72
C GLU A 949 38.67 -25.56 -9.45
N PHE A 950 37.87 -25.04 -8.52
CA PHE A 950 37.85 -23.62 -8.17
C PHE A 950 39.14 -23.20 -7.45
N VAL A 951 39.63 -24.00 -6.51
CA VAL A 951 40.92 -23.75 -5.83
C VAL A 951 42.07 -23.78 -6.83
N GLN A 952 42.05 -24.69 -7.80
CA GLN A 952 43.04 -24.72 -8.88
C GLN A 952 42.93 -23.48 -9.77
N LEU A 953 41.72 -23.09 -10.17
CA LEU A 953 41.45 -21.89 -10.96
C LEU A 953 42.02 -20.64 -10.30
N VAL A 954 41.78 -20.46 -9.00
CA VAL A 954 42.31 -19.32 -8.23
C VAL A 954 43.84 -19.33 -8.22
N THR A 955 44.46 -20.50 -8.09
CA THR A 955 45.93 -20.66 -8.14
C THR A 955 46.50 -20.31 -9.52
N ASP A 956 45.84 -20.76 -10.58
CA ASP A 956 46.24 -20.47 -11.95
C ASP A 956 46.06 -18.97 -12.27
N TYR A 957 44.96 -18.38 -11.81
CA TYR A 957 44.64 -16.96 -12.04
C TYR A 957 45.59 -16.04 -11.28
N LYS A 958 45.95 -16.41 -10.05
CA LYS A 958 47.02 -15.74 -9.30
C LYS A 958 48.35 -15.77 -10.05
N SER A 959 48.69 -16.89 -10.68
CA SER A 959 49.90 -17.04 -11.50
C SER A 959 49.85 -16.17 -12.78
N ASN A 960 48.65 -15.83 -13.25
CA ASN A 960 48.40 -14.96 -14.40
C ASN A 960 48.08 -13.49 -14.03
N ASN A 961 48.42 -13.05 -12.80
CA ASN A 961 48.22 -11.67 -12.34
C ASN A 961 46.74 -11.23 -12.28
N LEU A 962 45.86 -12.15 -11.87
CA LEU A 962 44.48 -11.87 -11.50
C LEU A 962 44.28 -12.15 -9.99
N LYS A 963 43.36 -11.43 -9.35
CA LYS A 963 42.92 -11.67 -7.98
C LYS A 963 41.39 -11.74 -7.91
N ILE A 964 40.88 -12.61 -7.05
CA ILE A 964 39.44 -12.72 -6.75
C ILE A 964 39.01 -11.55 -5.86
N ILE A 965 37.84 -10.98 -6.11
CA ILE A 965 37.27 -9.86 -5.34
C ILE A 965 35.97 -10.21 -4.65
N ASP A 966 35.31 -11.28 -5.10
CA ASP A 966 34.01 -11.74 -4.62
C ASP A 966 33.83 -13.22 -5.04
N VAL A 967 33.14 -14.03 -4.23
CA VAL A 967 33.02 -15.49 -4.36
C VAL A 967 31.71 -16.05 -3.80
N GLU A 968 31.03 -16.86 -4.62
CA GLU A 968 29.72 -17.42 -4.25
C GLU A 968 29.74 -18.96 -4.19
N GLY A 969 29.14 -19.52 -3.13
CA GLY A 969 28.99 -20.96 -2.92
C GLY A 969 27.55 -21.49 -3.06
N HIS A 970 27.33 -22.48 -3.95
CA HIS A 970 26.00 -23.13 -4.11
C HIS A 970 26.03 -24.65 -3.84
N PRO A 971 25.13 -25.20 -2.99
CA PRO A 971 24.98 -26.64 -2.82
C PRO A 971 24.40 -27.33 -4.08
N ASN A 972 25.13 -28.31 -4.63
CA ASN A 972 24.62 -29.28 -5.61
C ASN A 972 24.50 -30.69 -4.96
N ARG A 973 23.66 -31.56 -5.54
CA ARG A 973 23.20 -32.86 -4.98
C ARG A 973 24.30 -33.74 -4.37
N ASP A 974 25.51 -33.69 -4.92
CA ASP A 974 26.64 -34.52 -4.50
C ASP A 974 27.83 -33.73 -3.92
N GLN A 975 27.90 -32.41 -4.15
CA GLN A 975 29.00 -31.52 -3.73
C GLN A 975 28.64 -30.05 -3.90
N THR A 976 29.32 -29.15 -3.19
CA THR A 976 29.19 -27.69 -3.40
C THR A 976 29.98 -27.24 -4.63
N ILE A 977 29.42 -26.31 -5.39
CA ILE A 977 30.04 -25.65 -6.53
C ILE A 977 30.21 -24.15 -6.27
N PHE A 978 31.22 -23.55 -6.89
CA PHE A 978 31.65 -22.18 -6.65
C PHE A 978 31.73 -21.39 -7.95
N THR A 979 31.36 -20.12 -7.89
CA THR A 979 31.71 -19.11 -8.90
C THR A 979 32.49 -17.99 -8.22
N GLY A 980 33.16 -17.16 -9.00
CA GLY A 980 33.91 -16.04 -8.44
C GLY A 980 34.17 -14.97 -9.47
N LEU A 981 34.38 -13.77 -8.95
CA LEU A 981 34.68 -12.59 -9.74
C LEU A 981 36.15 -12.19 -9.57
N PHE A 982 36.84 -12.04 -10.69
CA PHE A 982 38.28 -11.78 -10.72
C PHE A 982 38.60 -10.47 -11.40
N VAL A 983 39.63 -9.76 -10.95
CA VAL A 983 40.14 -8.54 -11.60
C VAL A 983 41.65 -8.62 -11.78
N LYS A 984 42.20 -7.82 -12.70
CA LYS A 984 43.65 -7.71 -12.87
C LYS A 984 44.32 -7.18 -11.61
N GLY A 985 45.30 -7.90 -11.10
CA GLY A 985 46.07 -7.53 -9.93
C GLY A 985 46.79 -8.73 -9.30
N THR A 986 47.82 -8.44 -8.51
CA THR A 986 48.55 -9.47 -7.76
C THR A 986 47.95 -9.65 -6.38
N GLY A 987 47.71 -10.91 -5.99
CA GLY A 987 47.81 -11.35 -4.61
C GLY A 987 46.57 -11.17 -3.74
N ASN A 988 45.66 -12.16 -3.77
CA ASN A 988 44.79 -12.49 -2.65
C ASN A 988 45.03 -13.96 -2.24
N ASN A 989 44.51 -14.35 -1.07
CA ASN A 989 44.48 -15.72 -0.58
C ASN A 989 43.02 -16.12 -0.37
N LEU A 990 42.66 -17.28 -0.89
CA LEU A 990 41.35 -17.89 -0.68
C LEU A 990 41.46 -18.89 0.46
N LEU A 991 40.54 -18.81 1.42
CA LEU A 991 40.45 -19.76 2.52
C LEU A 991 39.06 -20.38 2.56
N ILE A 992 38.99 -21.71 2.67
CA ILE A 992 37.76 -22.47 2.84
C ILE A 992 37.90 -23.28 4.12
N GLU A 993 37.13 -22.93 5.15
CA GLU A 993 37.25 -23.51 6.50
C GLU A 993 35.90 -23.78 7.13
N THR A 994 35.87 -24.56 8.21
CA THR A 994 34.64 -24.64 9.03
C THR A 994 34.46 -23.33 9.78
N PRO A 995 33.21 -22.88 10.06
CA PRO A 995 32.95 -21.65 10.79
C PRO A 995 33.72 -21.59 12.12
N THR A 996 33.76 -22.71 12.87
CA THR A 996 34.51 -22.80 14.12
C THR A 996 36.00 -22.54 13.92
N LYS A 997 36.65 -23.16 12.92
CA LYS A 997 38.08 -22.99 12.66
C LYS A 997 38.42 -21.60 12.14
N PHE A 998 37.60 -21.09 11.23
CA PHE A 998 37.73 -19.71 10.74
C PHE A 998 37.74 -18.74 11.94
N MET A 999 36.81 -18.90 12.88
CA MET A 999 36.76 -18.02 14.04
C MET A 999 37.93 -18.20 15.01
N GLU A 1000 38.32 -19.44 15.30
CA GLU A 1000 39.50 -19.72 16.12
C GLU A 1000 40.76 -19.09 15.53
N GLY A 1001 40.93 -19.15 14.20
CA GLY A 1001 42.08 -18.58 13.51
C GLY A 1001 42.10 -17.04 13.52
N ILE A 1002 40.94 -16.39 13.42
CA ILE A 1002 40.83 -14.93 13.59
C ILE A 1002 41.27 -14.51 14.99
N GLN A 1003 40.75 -15.18 16.01
CA GLN A 1003 40.97 -14.83 17.41
C GLN A 1003 42.39 -15.15 17.89
N ALA A 1004 42.94 -16.26 17.43
CA ALA A 1004 44.32 -16.63 17.69
C ALA A 1004 45.31 -15.74 16.92
N GLY A 1005 44.84 -14.88 16.00
CA GLY A 1005 45.68 -14.11 15.10
C GLY A 1005 46.40 -14.97 14.07
N SER A 1006 46.02 -16.23 13.90
CA SER A 1006 46.59 -17.17 12.92
C SER A 1006 46.44 -16.68 11.49
N TYR A 1007 45.39 -15.89 11.21
CA TYR A 1007 45.18 -15.28 9.90
C TYR A 1007 45.81 -13.89 9.74
N ALA A 1008 46.51 -13.37 10.75
CA ALA A 1008 47.15 -12.05 10.66
C ALA A 1008 48.18 -11.96 9.51
N SER A 1009 48.77 -13.09 9.10
CA SER A 1009 49.67 -13.18 7.94
C SER A 1009 48.98 -13.04 6.59
N TYR A 1010 47.66 -13.22 6.53
CA TYR A 1010 46.86 -13.12 5.31
C TYR A 1010 46.38 -11.69 5.02
N GLY A 1011 46.34 -10.82 6.03
CA GLY A 1011 46.07 -9.39 5.89
C GLY A 1011 44.61 -8.98 6.06
N LYS A 1012 44.07 -8.21 5.11
CA LYS A 1012 42.70 -7.67 5.13
C LYS A 1012 41.71 -8.70 4.59
N LEU A 1013 40.64 -8.99 5.31
CA LEU A 1013 39.48 -9.67 4.76
C LEU A 1013 38.77 -8.72 3.76
N LEU A 1014 38.42 -9.21 2.58
CA LEU A 1014 37.72 -8.42 1.57
C LEU A 1014 36.24 -8.79 1.51
N ASP A 1015 35.97 -10.08 1.65
CA ASP A 1015 34.69 -10.71 1.37
C ASP A 1015 34.62 -12.05 2.14
N VAL A 1016 33.44 -12.38 2.68
CA VAL A 1016 33.14 -13.57 3.46
C VAL A 1016 31.74 -14.10 3.15
N ASP A 1017 31.70 -15.37 2.76
CA ASP A 1017 30.46 -15.98 2.31
C ASP A 1017 30.30 -17.38 2.93
N MET A 1018 29.06 -17.78 3.24
CA MET A 1018 28.72 -18.96 4.03
C MET A 1018 27.77 -19.90 3.32
N PHE A 1019 28.23 -21.13 3.15
CA PHE A 1019 27.51 -22.13 2.35
C PHE A 1019 27.36 -23.48 3.04
N LEU A 1020 26.43 -24.28 2.52
CA LEU A 1020 26.18 -25.67 2.92
C LEU A 1020 27.02 -26.65 2.12
N ARG A 1021 27.49 -27.71 2.77
CA ARG A 1021 28.16 -28.84 2.10
C ARG A 1021 27.12 -29.76 1.47
N GLY A 1022 27.18 -29.95 0.15
CA GLY A 1022 26.16 -30.66 -0.63
C GLY A 1022 25.79 -32.08 -0.17
N ASP A 1023 26.67 -32.77 0.57
CA ASP A 1023 26.46 -34.13 1.10
C ASP A 1023 25.91 -34.19 2.54
N ASP A 1024 26.01 -33.10 3.31
CA ASP A 1024 25.47 -32.99 4.66
C ASP A 1024 24.78 -31.63 4.85
N PRO A 1025 23.43 -31.57 4.86
CA PRO A 1025 22.68 -30.31 5.01
C PRO A 1025 22.90 -29.63 6.37
N LYS A 1026 23.68 -30.23 7.28
CA LYS A 1026 24.09 -29.64 8.57
C LYS A 1026 25.55 -29.15 8.57
N ALA A 1027 26.37 -29.56 7.60
CA ALA A 1027 27.77 -29.15 7.51
C ALA A 1027 27.87 -27.80 6.79
N ARG A 1028 28.44 -26.82 7.49
CA ARG A 1028 28.66 -25.44 7.00
C ARG A 1028 30.13 -25.15 6.84
N PHE A 1029 30.45 -24.32 5.86
CA PHE A 1029 31.77 -23.80 5.60
C PHE A 1029 31.70 -22.29 5.39
N VAL A 1030 32.82 -21.65 5.62
CA VAL A 1030 33.07 -20.24 5.32
C VAL A 1030 34.08 -20.22 4.19
N ILE A 1031 33.79 -19.47 3.13
CA ILE A 1031 34.78 -19.05 2.15
C ILE A 1031 35.11 -17.58 2.43
N SER A 1032 36.38 -17.23 2.29
CA SER A 1032 36.81 -15.86 2.55
C SER A 1032 37.98 -15.46 1.67
N ILE A 1033 37.97 -14.20 1.25
CA ILE A 1033 38.98 -13.60 0.39
C ILE A 1033 39.87 -12.66 1.22
N TRP A 1034 41.17 -12.91 1.21
CA TRP A 1034 42.14 -12.13 1.98
C TRP A 1034 43.16 -11.42 1.10
N GLU A 1035 43.38 -10.13 1.34
CA GLU A 1035 44.42 -9.33 0.70
C GLU A 1035 45.64 -9.17 1.63
N PRO A 1036 46.84 -9.58 1.21
CA PRO A 1036 48.08 -9.40 1.97
C PRO A 1036 48.31 -7.93 2.33
N SER A 1037 48.32 -7.63 3.63
CA SER A 1037 48.60 -6.29 4.12
C SER A 1037 48.94 -6.30 5.61
N ASN A 1038 49.51 -5.20 6.10
CA ASN A 1038 49.90 -5.03 7.51
C ASN A 1038 48.82 -4.34 8.36
N THR A 1039 47.57 -4.24 7.87
CA THR A 1039 46.49 -3.55 8.59
C THR A 1039 45.49 -4.55 9.13
N ASN A 1040 45.21 -4.45 10.43
CA ASN A 1040 44.22 -5.28 11.09
C ASN A 1040 42.80 -4.84 10.71
N MET A 1041 41.93 -5.81 10.43
CA MET A 1041 40.50 -5.59 10.29
C MET A 1041 39.75 -6.00 11.54
N LEU A 1042 38.61 -5.34 11.78
CA LEU A 1042 37.73 -5.71 12.87
C LEU A 1042 36.64 -6.61 12.29
N THR A 1043 36.82 -7.91 12.45
CA THR A 1043 35.75 -8.90 12.29
C THR A 1043 35.11 -9.10 13.65
N SER A 1044 33.78 -9.02 13.74
CA SER A 1044 33.13 -9.09 15.03
C SER A 1044 32.56 -10.49 15.29
N TYR A 1045 33.14 -11.22 16.25
CA TYR A 1045 32.57 -12.45 16.81
C TYR A 1045 33.29 -12.77 18.14
N ASP A 1046 32.60 -12.62 19.27
CA ASP A 1046 33.13 -12.86 20.62
C ASP A 1046 32.85 -14.31 21.06
N THR A 1047 33.84 -15.20 20.92
CA THR A 1047 33.71 -16.61 21.33
C THR A 1047 33.67 -16.80 22.84
N ALA A 1048 34.13 -15.82 23.63
CA ALA A 1048 34.11 -15.93 25.08
C ALA A 1048 32.70 -15.70 25.65
N LYS A 1049 31.79 -15.12 24.87
CA LYS A 1049 30.45 -14.77 25.35
C LYS A 1049 29.28 -15.44 24.64
N GLN A 1050 29.32 -15.77 23.35
CA GLN A 1050 28.14 -16.34 22.69
C GLN A 1050 28.47 -17.26 21.50
N PRO A 1051 27.95 -18.51 21.48
CA PRO A 1051 27.76 -19.19 20.21
C PRO A 1051 26.61 -18.48 19.50
N ALA A 1052 26.88 -17.85 18.35
CA ALA A 1052 25.90 -17.22 17.45
C ALA A 1052 25.33 -15.83 17.90
N LEU A 1053 25.61 -14.76 17.13
CA LEU A 1053 25.07 -13.41 17.34
C LEU A 1053 23.73 -13.26 16.63
N ASP A 1054 22.67 -12.85 17.34
CA ASP A 1054 21.39 -12.48 16.71
C ASP A 1054 21.48 -11.15 15.95
N PHE A 1055 20.52 -10.90 15.06
CA PHE A 1055 20.47 -9.68 14.24
C PHE A 1055 20.55 -8.41 15.09
N CYS A 1056 19.91 -8.38 16.25
CA CYS A 1056 19.89 -7.19 17.09
C CYS A 1056 21.24 -6.87 17.70
N THR A 1057 21.94 -7.89 18.13
CA THR A 1057 23.30 -7.77 18.63
C THR A 1057 24.23 -7.31 17.52
N PHE A 1058 24.08 -7.85 16.30
CA PHE A 1058 24.81 -7.37 15.12
C PHE A 1058 24.54 -5.88 14.84
N MET A 1059 23.29 -5.44 14.87
CA MET A 1059 22.93 -4.03 14.62
C MET A 1059 23.43 -3.09 15.72
N ASP A 1060 23.39 -3.50 16.99
CA ASP A 1060 23.97 -2.73 18.09
C ASP A 1060 25.50 -2.60 17.91
N MET A 1061 26.17 -3.66 17.49
CA MET A 1061 27.60 -3.65 17.18
C MET A 1061 27.92 -2.79 15.96
N HIS A 1062 27.10 -2.83 14.90
CA HIS A 1062 27.22 -1.94 13.75
C HIS A 1062 27.11 -0.47 14.17
N GLU A 1063 26.12 -0.14 14.99
CA GLU A 1063 25.96 1.21 15.53
C GLU A 1063 27.17 1.66 16.35
N ASP A 1064 27.68 0.81 17.24
CA ASP A 1064 28.89 1.09 18.02
C ASP A 1064 30.13 1.26 17.13
N ASN A 1065 30.33 0.36 16.17
CA ASN A 1065 31.44 0.41 15.21
C ASN A 1065 31.37 1.68 14.35
N ARG A 1066 30.19 2.02 13.84
CA ARG A 1066 29.94 3.25 13.08
C ARG A 1066 30.26 4.49 13.91
N ASN A 1067 29.81 4.52 15.17
CA ASN A 1067 30.14 5.62 16.08
C ASN A 1067 31.65 5.73 16.38
N ASN A 1068 32.39 4.63 16.26
CA ASN A 1068 33.84 4.58 16.39
C ASN A 1068 34.59 4.81 15.05
N GLY A 1069 33.89 5.15 13.96
CA GLY A 1069 34.46 5.49 12.65
C GLY A 1069 34.79 4.28 11.77
N TYR A 1070 34.11 3.16 11.98
CA TYR A 1070 34.20 1.97 11.14
C TYR A 1070 33.04 1.88 10.14
N GLU A 1071 33.32 1.31 8.99
CA GLU A 1071 32.37 0.95 7.93
C GLU A 1071 32.26 -0.57 7.82
N LEU A 1072 31.06 -1.08 7.60
CA LEU A 1072 30.78 -2.43 7.16
C LEU A 1072 31.13 -2.53 5.68
N ILE A 1073 32.03 -3.44 5.34
CA ILE A 1073 32.51 -3.67 3.96
C ILE A 1073 31.73 -4.79 3.28
N ASP A 1074 31.27 -5.74 4.09
CA ASP A 1074 30.64 -6.98 3.67
C ASP A 1074 29.90 -7.58 4.89
N LEU A 1075 28.79 -8.28 4.65
CA LEU A 1075 27.83 -8.81 5.61
C LEU A 1075 27.25 -10.11 5.08
N ASP A 1076 27.22 -11.18 5.87
CA ASP A 1076 26.55 -12.43 5.47
C ASP A 1076 25.68 -13.01 6.61
N ARG A 1077 24.65 -13.78 6.25
CA ARG A 1077 23.66 -14.40 7.14
C ARG A 1077 23.73 -15.93 7.17
N ILE A 1078 24.01 -16.45 8.36
CA ILE A 1078 23.98 -17.86 8.71
C ILE A 1078 22.57 -18.29 9.15
N PHE A 1079 21.84 -19.06 8.33
CA PHE A 1079 20.66 -19.78 8.84
C PHE A 1079 21.05 -20.76 9.96
N THR A 1080 20.15 -21.23 10.83
CA THR A 1080 20.50 -22.36 11.73
C THR A 1080 19.65 -23.61 11.52
N HIS A 1081 18.52 -23.55 10.82
CA HIS A 1081 17.62 -24.69 10.67
C HIS A 1081 17.12 -24.88 9.23
N VAL A 1082 17.75 -25.81 8.48
CA VAL A 1082 17.03 -26.57 7.46
C VAL A 1082 16.47 -27.80 8.19
N LYS A 1083 15.15 -27.91 8.28
CA LYS A 1083 14.47 -28.99 9.01
C LYS A 1083 14.09 -30.13 8.10
#